data_AF-A0A6P7M221-F1
#
_entry.id   AF-A0A6P7M221-F1
#
_cell.length_a   1.000
_cell.length_b   1.000
_cell.length_c   1.000
_cell.angle_alpha   90.00
_cell.angle_beta   90.00
_cell.angle_gamma   90.00
#
_symmetry.space_group_name_H-M   'P 1'
#
loop_
_entity.id
_entity.type
_entity.pdbx_description
1 polymer ?
#
loop_
_entity_poly.entity_id
_entity_poly.type
_entity_poly.pdbx_seq_one_letter_code
_entity_poly.pdbx_strand_id
1 'polypeptide(L)'
;MGAIWAARDFCLFFLLLNSRQSAALAEIRADPCADGSDGCHIDAICQTTQGSYKCTCKAGFKGDGHHCEDTDECDLDYNGGCVHECNNIPGNYRCTCYDGFNLAHDGHNCLDVDECKFNNGGCQHTCVNTMGSYECRCKEGFFLSDNQHTCIHRSVEGLNCMNKEHGCAHICRETPKGGVACECRPGFELARNHRGCILTCNHGNGGCQHTCEDTENGPICRCHARYTLQPDKKSCVVFLSGWRSEQDCGMWLKALEKVERDEATADSSNPNATAFAEADKRVKRRLLMETCAVNNGGCDCTCKDTSTGVRCSCPVGFTLQPDGKTCKDIDECELHNGGCDHSCRNTIGSFECNCRKGFKLLTDERACQDVDECFFERTCDHTCVNSPGAFQCLCNKGYTMYGLAHCGDINECSVNNGGCEQGCENLLGGFECFCRPGYRLHWNRKDCVEDDSLPPAQPPSKPTLNCSKQEGGDRCFLTCQSQVHISSGTEDSYTVTCGLPLPCMADAQRNLSGSLCSGPEIAGVPRIKTTATFRSGAAKCNLKRTEEKLKESLNSAHSDSRSLFTENVQFSYVSLRCTSSGQRARSRHGRRAGEDDGSSITAEFELDVNLEEVTESCDLSCVRRRSEKRLRKTIRTLRKSINREQFHLRFAGSAYEISRSPGQLSGTGELPGQCAAGQVPVGRKCVSCGAGTYFDGDQGRCVLCPAGMYQDEEGQMSCEICPGPEGREISKVVGARNMSECGGQCPPGQYSSDGFIPCLPCPLGTYQPEVGRTTCFPCGGSLVTKRSAAVTFQECETKVQCSPGHYYNTSTHRCIRCPIGTYQGEFGQNYCVSCPGNTTTDFDGSTNIMQCKDRHCGGELGDFTGYIESPNYPGNYPANVECTWIINPPAKRRILIVVPEIFLPIEDECGDYLVMRKSSLVNSVTTYETCQTYERPIAFTSRSKRLWIQFKSNEGNSGKGFQVPYVTYDEDYQELIEDIVRDGRLYASENHQEILKDKKLMKALFDVLAHPQNFFNYTAQESREMFPKSFIRFLRSKVLRFLRP
;
A
#
# COMPACT_ATOMS: atom_id res chain seq x y z
N MET A 1 -87.76 -24.39 -31.26
CA MET A 1 -87.98 -22.94 -31.29
C MET A 1 -86.61 -22.27 -31.18
N GLY A 2 -86.06 -21.48 -32.10
CA GLY A 2 -86.50 -20.98 -33.39
C GLY A 2 -85.30 -20.43 -34.19
N ALA A 3 -85.43 -20.54 -35.52
CA ALA A 3 -85.06 -19.61 -36.58
C ALA A 3 -83.73 -18.76 -36.61
N ILE A 4 -82.94 -19.04 -37.67
CA ILE A 4 -82.40 -18.16 -38.75
C ILE A 4 -81.31 -17.10 -38.42
N TRP A 5 -80.11 -17.21 -39.03
CA TRP A 5 -79.56 -16.27 -40.04
C TRP A 5 -78.21 -16.67 -40.69
N ALA A 6 -78.23 -16.65 -42.03
CA ALA A 6 -77.19 -16.45 -43.07
C ALA A 6 -75.87 -17.28 -43.01
N ALA A 7 -75.54 -18.19 -43.95
CA ALA A 7 -75.39 -18.14 -45.42
C ALA A 7 -73.99 -17.69 -45.91
N ARG A 8 -73.43 -18.52 -46.83
CA ARG A 8 -72.25 -18.39 -47.72
C ARG A 8 -70.93 -19.02 -47.21
N ASP A 9 -70.27 -19.97 -47.87
CA ASP A 9 -70.43 -20.52 -49.23
C ASP A 9 -69.79 -21.93 -49.36
N PHE A 10 -70.54 -22.84 -50.01
CA PHE A 10 -70.14 -23.85 -51.01
C PHE A 10 -68.92 -24.78 -50.72
N CYS A 11 -69.10 -26.02 -50.27
CA CYS A 11 -69.56 -27.22 -51.03
C CYS A 11 -68.94 -27.39 -52.42
N LEU A 12 -68.07 -28.40 -52.56
CA LEU A 12 -67.88 -29.35 -53.69
C LEU A 12 -66.56 -30.10 -53.43
N PHE A 13 -66.47 -31.08 -52.52
CA PHE A 13 -67.01 -32.44 -52.65
C PHE A 13 -67.26 -32.85 -54.12
N PHE A 14 -66.17 -33.09 -54.86
CA PHE A 14 -66.01 -33.84 -56.12
C PHE A 14 -64.85 -33.16 -56.84
N LEU A 15 -63.60 -33.49 -56.52
CA LEU A 15 -62.84 -34.46 -57.31
C LEU A 15 -61.78 -35.13 -56.43
N LEU A 16 -62.16 -36.23 -55.81
CA LEU A 16 -61.24 -37.31 -55.50
C LEU A 16 -60.76 -37.90 -56.83
N LEU A 17 -59.46 -37.81 -57.13
CA LEU A 17 -58.61 -38.93 -57.58
C LEU A 17 -57.21 -38.44 -57.99
N ASN A 18 -56.19 -39.13 -57.46
CA ASN A 18 -54.74 -38.97 -57.58
C ASN A 18 -54.15 -37.85 -56.70
N SER A 19 -53.27 -38.08 -55.74
CA SER A 19 -52.48 -39.27 -55.38
C SER A 19 -51.86 -39.01 -53.99
N ARG A 20 -51.77 -40.05 -53.16
CA ARG A 20 -50.90 -40.09 -51.98
C ARG A 20 -49.45 -39.79 -52.40
N GLN A 21 -48.73 -38.91 -51.71
CA GLN A 21 -47.52 -39.26 -50.95
C GLN A 21 -46.94 -38.04 -50.20
N SER A 22 -46.60 -38.29 -48.94
CA SER A 22 -45.48 -37.73 -48.18
C SER A 22 -45.48 -36.25 -47.79
N ALA A 23 -45.73 -36.04 -46.49
CA ALA A 23 -45.16 -34.93 -45.73
C ALA A 23 -43.62 -34.98 -45.85
N ALA A 24 -43.03 -33.97 -46.47
CA ALA A 24 -41.60 -33.69 -46.37
C ALA A 24 -41.40 -32.66 -45.25
N LEU A 25 -40.55 -33.01 -44.28
CA LEU A 25 -39.96 -32.09 -43.31
C LEU A 25 -39.38 -30.89 -44.06
N ALA A 26 -39.73 -29.69 -43.63
CA ALA A 26 -38.88 -28.53 -43.88
C ALA A 26 -37.69 -28.63 -42.92
N GLU A 27 -36.53 -29.04 -43.44
CA GLU A 27 -35.25 -28.92 -42.73
C GLU A 27 -35.00 -27.45 -42.38
N ILE A 28 -34.82 -27.18 -41.08
CA ILE A 28 -34.22 -25.94 -40.61
C ILE A 28 -32.73 -26.06 -40.95
N ARG A 29 -32.27 -25.32 -41.96
CA ARG A 29 -30.86 -25.25 -42.31
C ARG A 29 -30.12 -24.53 -41.18
N ALA A 30 -29.32 -25.25 -40.42
CA ALA A 30 -28.43 -24.68 -39.40
C ALA A 30 -27.39 -23.78 -40.09
N ASP A 31 -27.19 -22.56 -39.56
CA ASP A 31 -26.19 -21.61 -40.06
C ASP A 31 -24.82 -21.97 -39.46
N PRO A 32 -23.84 -22.42 -40.26
CA PRO A 32 -22.53 -22.86 -39.78
C PRO A 32 -21.74 -21.75 -39.07
N CYS A 33 -21.95 -20.47 -39.46
CA CYS A 33 -21.31 -19.32 -38.81
C CYS A 33 -21.94 -19.01 -37.43
N ALA A 34 -23.20 -19.42 -37.18
CA ALA A 34 -23.90 -19.19 -35.92
C ALA A 34 -23.68 -20.32 -34.89
N ASP A 35 -23.35 -21.53 -35.36
CA ASP A 35 -23.09 -22.73 -34.54
C ASP A 35 -21.59 -22.96 -34.27
N GLY A 36 -20.71 -22.13 -34.85
CA GLY A 36 -19.25 -22.22 -34.67
C GLY A 36 -18.61 -23.44 -35.37
N SER A 37 -19.25 -23.96 -36.41
CA SER A 37 -18.80 -25.12 -37.20
C SER A 37 -18.29 -24.72 -38.58
N ASP A 38 -17.82 -23.48 -38.73
CA ASP A 38 -17.47 -22.80 -39.98
C ASP A 38 -16.03 -23.08 -40.45
N GLY A 39 -15.13 -23.56 -39.60
CA GLY A 39 -13.77 -23.92 -40.04
C GLY A 39 -12.97 -22.77 -40.67
N CYS A 40 -13.40 -21.52 -40.47
CA CYS A 40 -12.68 -20.31 -40.85
C CYS A 40 -11.46 -20.11 -39.93
N HIS A 41 -10.45 -19.38 -40.41
CA HIS A 41 -9.34 -18.96 -39.54
C HIS A 41 -9.86 -18.09 -38.38
N ILE A 42 -9.20 -18.14 -37.21
CA ILE A 42 -9.60 -17.31 -36.04
C ILE A 42 -9.57 -15.80 -36.34
N ASP A 43 -8.73 -15.41 -37.30
CA ASP A 43 -8.57 -14.03 -37.80
C ASP A 43 -9.34 -13.78 -39.11
N ALA A 44 -10.37 -14.58 -39.40
CA ALA A 44 -11.28 -14.38 -40.51
C ALA A 44 -12.73 -14.14 -40.04
N ILE A 45 -13.50 -13.49 -40.90
CA ILE A 45 -14.93 -13.21 -40.78
C ILE A 45 -15.68 -14.24 -41.63
N CYS A 46 -16.56 -15.01 -40.98
CA CYS A 46 -17.48 -15.94 -41.63
C CYS A 46 -18.74 -15.21 -42.11
N GLN A 47 -19.02 -15.26 -43.41
CA GLN A 47 -20.21 -14.70 -44.03
C GLN A 47 -21.08 -15.81 -44.62
N THR A 48 -22.30 -15.95 -44.12
CA THR A 48 -23.27 -16.93 -44.61
C THR A 48 -23.76 -16.53 -46.00
N THR A 49 -23.63 -17.42 -46.97
CA THR A 49 -24.13 -17.27 -48.36
C THR A 49 -25.33 -18.20 -48.58
N GLN A 50 -26.10 -18.01 -49.66
CA GLN A 50 -27.35 -18.75 -49.91
C GLN A 50 -27.09 -20.25 -50.21
N GLY A 51 -26.80 -21.01 -49.15
CA GLY A 51 -26.50 -22.43 -49.14
C GLY A 51 -25.08 -22.84 -48.75
N SER A 52 -24.21 -21.91 -48.31
CA SER A 52 -22.83 -22.16 -47.86
C SER A 52 -22.37 -21.03 -46.91
N TYR A 53 -21.11 -21.00 -46.50
CA TYR A 53 -20.45 -19.89 -45.81
C TYR A 53 -19.14 -19.53 -46.52
N LYS A 54 -18.66 -18.29 -46.35
CA LYS A 54 -17.41 -17.79 -46.93
C LYS A 54 -16.57 -17.14 -45.83
N CYS A 55 -15.29 -17.53 -45.74
CA CYS A 55 -14.35 -16.92 -44.82
C CYS A 55 -13.55 -15.80 -45.52
N THR A 56 -13.33 -14.69 -44.84
CA THR A 56 -12.56 -13.54 -45.33
C THR A 56 -11.69 -13.01 -44.21
N CYS A 57 -10.37 -12.87 -44.40
CA CYS A 57 -9.49 -12.36 -43.35
C CYS A 57 -9.95 -10.99 -42.83
N LYS A 58 -9.79 -10.76 -41.52
CA LYS A 58 -10.03 -9.49 -40.85
C LYS A 58 -9.04 -8.43 -41.39
N ALA A 59 -9.39 -7.16 -41.26
CA ALA A 59 -8.48 -6.06 -41.60
C ALA A 59 -7.15 -6.21 -40.83
N GLY A 60 -6.03 -5.90 -41.49
CA GLY A 60 -4.68 -6.14 -40.98
C GLY A 60 -4.14 -7.56 -41.24
N PHE A 61 -4.95 -8.47 -41.79
CA PHE A 61 -4.51 -9.83 -42.13
C PHE A 61 -4.73 -10.12 -43.62
N LYS A 62 -3.78 -10.83 -44.25
CA LYS A 62 -3.86 -11.29 -45.63
C LYS A 62 -3.97 -12.81 -45.70
N GLY A 63 -4.68 -13.33 -46.70
CA GLY A 63 -4.87 -14.77 -46.85
C GLY A 63 -6.20 -15.14 -47.50
N ASP A 64 -6.53 -16.43 -47.46
CA ASP A 64 -7.70 -17.01 -48.13
C ASP A 64 -8.94 -17.12 -47.23
N GLY A 65 -8.85 -16.67 -45.97
CA GLY A 65 -9.91 -16.72 -44.96
C GLY A 65 -9.93 -18.02 -44.14
N HIS A 66 -9.28 -19.10 -44.60
CA HIS A 66 -9.03 -20.30 -43.80
C HIS A 66 -7.61 -20.31 -43.21
N HIS A 67 -6.71 -19.59 -43.85
CA HIS A 67 -5.39 -19.24 -43.37
C HIS A 67 -5.21 -17.73 -43.52
N CYS A 68 -5.05 -17.03 -42.40
CA CYS A 68 -4.81 -15.59 -42.39
C CYS A 68 -3.50 -15.32 -41.66
N GLU A 69 -2.59 -14.63 -42.34
CA GLU A 69 -1.33 -14.17 -41.80
C GLU A 69 -1.37 -12.66 -41.59
N ASP A 70 -0.66 -12.21 -40.57
CA ASP A 70 -0.56 -10.79 -40.24
C ASP A 70 0.08 -9.99 -41.38
N THR A 71 -0.43 -8.80 -41.64
CA THR A 71 0.14 -7.88 -42.62
C THR A 71 1.07 -6.94 -41.89
N ASP A 72 2.37 -7.11 -42.09
CA ASP A 72 3.32 -6.18 -41.52
C ASP A 72 3.22 -4.79 -42.18
N GLU A 73 2.54 -3.86 -41.51
CA GLU A 73 2.39 -2.49 -42.00
C GLU A 73 3.65 -1.65 -41.81
N CYS A 74 4.59 -2.10 -40.97
CA CYS A 74 5.90 -1.45 -40.81
C CYS A 74 6.82 -1.75 -42.00
N ASP A 75 6.61 -2.88 -42.68
CA ASP A 75 7.29 -3.25 -43.92
C ASP A 75 6.73 -2.53 -45.17
N LEU A 76 5.68 -1.72 -45.05
CA LEU A 76 5.18 -0.86 -46.13
C LEU A 76 6.09 0.36 -46.35
N ASP A 77 6.03 0.97 -47.54
CA ASP A 77 6.84 2.16 -47.89
C ASP A 77 6.75 3.24 -46.78
N TYR A 78 7.92 3.68 -46.30
CA TYR A 78 8.09 4.70 -45.24
C TYR A 78 7.68 4.28 -43.81
N ASN A 79 8.02 3.07 -43.36
CA ASN A 79 7.93 2.66 -41.94
C ASN A 79 6.51 2.81 -41.35
N GLY A 80 5.49 2.40 -42.12
CA GLY A 80 4.07 2.59 -41.74
C GLY A 80 3.64 4.05 -41.57
N GLY A 81 4.44 5.02 -42.01
CA GLY A 81 4.20 6.45 -41.78
C GLY A 81 4.64 6.96 -40.40
N CYS A 82 5.28 6.13 -39.57
CA CYS A 82 5.84 6.50 -38.26
C CYS A 82 7.12 7.33 -38.39
N VAL A 83 7.22 8.42 -37.61
CA VAL A 83 8.39 9.32 -37.64
C VAL A 83 9.63 8.74 -36.96
N HIS A 84 9.46 8.00 -35.86
CA HIS A 84 10.56 7.30 -35.16
C HIS A 84 10.46 5.79 -35.41
N GLU A 85 9.85 5.02 -34.51
CA GLU A 85 9.83 3.56 -34.61
C GLU A 85 8.41 3.03 -34.87
N CYS A 86 8.29 2.04 -35.76
CA CYS A 86 7.04 1.35 -36.06
C CYS A 86 7.10 -0.05 -35.45
N ASN A 87 6.07 -0.39 -34.67
CA ASN A 87 5.93 -1.71 -34.09
C ASN A 87 4.74 -2.41 -34.73
N ASN A 88 5.01 -3.49 -35.45
CA ASN A 88 3.99 -4.34 -36.04
C ASN A 88 3.32 -5.20 -34.95
N ILE A 89 1.99 -5.25 -34.93
CA ILE A 89 1.18 -5.99 -33.96
C ILE A 89 0.18 -6.84 -34.77
N PRO A 90 -0.21 -8.05 -34.34
CA PRO A 90 -1.18 -8.83 -35.10
C PRO A 90 -2.48 -8.06 -35.38
N GLY A 91 -2.71 -7.73 -36.66
CA GLY A 91 -3.87 -7.03 -37.20
C GLY A 91 -3.78 -5.50 -37.25
N ASN A 92 -2.68 -4.88 -36.83
CA ASN A 92 -2.46 -3.42 -36.87
C ASN A 92 -1.02 -3.04 -36.46
N TYR A 93 -0.62 -1.79 -36.60
CA TYR A 93 0.69 -1.31 -36.13
C TYR A 93 0.55 -0.09 -35.22
N ARG A 94 1.62 0.25 -34.50
CA ARG A 94 1.69 1.50 -33.72
C ARG A 94 3.05 2.16 -33.86
N CYS A 95 3.06 3.49 -33.78
CA CYS A 95 4.28 4.27 -33.73
C CYS A 95 4.72 4.52 -32.28
N THR A 96 6.01 4.41 -32.01
CA THR A 96 6.66 4.80 -30.75
C THR A 96 7.68 5.89 -30.99
N CYS A 97 7.85 6.77 -30.01
CA CYS A 97 8.80 7.88 -30.06
C CYS A 97 10.04 7.56 -29.19
N TYR A 98 11.18 8.13 -29.57
CA TYR A 98 12.40 8.06 -28.77
C TYR A 98 12.27 8.84 -27.44
N ASP A 99 13.13 8.50 -26.48
CA ASP A 99 13.19 9.17 -25.18
C ASP A 99 13.30 10.69 -25.33
N GLY A 100 12.54 11.42 -24.50
CA GLY A 100 12.41 12.88 -24.58
C GLY A 100 11.32 13.38 -25.54
N PHE A 101 10.59 12.48 -26.22
CA PHE A 101 9.49 12.82 -27.11
C PHE A 101 8.19 12.07 -26.77
N ASN A 102 7.05 12.72 -27.00
CA ASN A 102 5.72 12.13 -26.89
C ASN A 102 5.04 12.02 -28.25
N LEU A 103 4.26 10.97 -28.44
CA LEU A 103 3.48 10.78 -29.67
C LEU A 103 2.43 11.89 -29.81
N ALA A 104 2.41 12.52 -30.98
CA ALA A 104 1.48 13.57 -31.32
C ALA A 104 0.07 12.99 -31.53
N HIS A 105 -0.93 13.88 -31.57
CA HIS A 105 -2.34 13.51 -31.72
C HIS A 105 -2.68 12.85 -33.06
N ASP A 106 -1.78 12.95 -34.05
CA ASP A 106 -1.90 12.27 -35.34
C ASP A 106 -1.47 10.80 -35.30
N GLY A 107 -0.95 10.31 -34.17
CA GLY A 107 -0.55 8.91 -33.98
C GLY A 107 0.74 8.52 -34.71
N HIS A 108 1.41 9.46 -35.38
CA HIS A 108 2.57 9.18 -36.23
C HIS A 108 3.77 10.11 -35.99
N ASN A 109 3.53 11.34 -35.54
CA ASN A 109 4.58 12.33 -35.30
C ASN A 109 5.02 12.35 -33.83
N CYS A 110 6.23 12.84 -33.55
CA CYS A 110 6.79 12.91 -32.20
C CYS A 110 7.10 14.36 -31.82
N LEU A 111 6.59 14.78 -30.66
CA LEU A 111 6.71 16.13 -30.12
C LEU A 111 7.61 16.14 -28.90
N ASP A 112 8.42 17.19 -28.80
CA ASP A 112 9.35 17.40 -27.69
C ASP A 112 8.65 17.51 -26.33
N VAL A 113 9.21 16.86 -25.31
CA VAL A 113 8.73 16.95 -23.93
C VAL A 113 9.50 18.04 -23.21
N ASP A 114 8.83 19.12 -22.81
CA ASP A 114 9.48 20.21 -22.07
C ASP A 114 9.63 19.86 -20.58
N GLU A 115 10.79 19.32 -20.20
CA GLU A 115 11.05 18.89 -18.82
C GLU A 115 11.27 20.07 -17.86
N CYS A 116 11.54 21.27 -18.38
CA CYS A 116 11.70 22.47 -17.56
C CYS A 116 10.39 22.95 -16.93
N LYS A 117 9.24 22.55 -17.48
CA LYS A 117 7.91 22.88 -16.92
C LYS A 117 7.66 22.29 -15.54
N PHE A 118 8.34 21.20 -15.19
CA PHE A 118 8.18 20.54 -13.89
C PHE A 118 9.46 20.67 -13.05
N ASN A 119 9.34 21.21 -11.83
CA ASN A 119 10.44 21.40 -10.89
C ASN A 119 11.73 22.01 -11.50
N ASN A 120 11.60 22.91 -12.49
CA ASN A 120 12.72 23.52 -13.21
C ASN A 120 13.72 22.47 -13.77
N GLY A 121 13.23 21.30 -14.22
CA GLY A 121 14.08 20.18 -14.65
C GLY A 121 15.07 19.70 -13.58
N GLY A 122 14.86 19.99 -12.30
CA GLY A 122 15.83 19.71 -11.24
C GLY A 122 17.08 20.61 -11.24
N CYS A 123 17.14 21.65 -12.06
CA CYS A 123 18.26 22.59 -12.12
C CYS A 123 18.31 23.52 -10.90
N GLN A 124 19.50 23.73 -10.32
CA GLN A 124 19.72 24.66 -9.20
C GLN A 124 19.46 26.12 -9.60
N HIS A 125 19.77 26.49 -10.85
CA HIS A 125 19.56 27.84 -11.37
C HIS A 125 18.54 27.87 -12.50
N THR A 126 18.96 27.84 -13.76
CA THR A 126 18.06 28.02 -14.92
C THR A 126 17.97 26.72 -15.70
N CYS A 127 16.77 26.21 -15.96
CA CYS A 127 16.57 25.14 -16.92
C CYS A 127 16.32 25.73 -18.31
N VAL A 128 16.92 25.13 -19.34
CA VAL A 128 16.68 25.46 -20.74
C VAL A 128 16.25 24.20 -21.46
N ASN A 129 15.02 24.20 -21.96
CA ASN A 129 14.48 23.10 -22.73
C ASN A 129 15.19 23.00 -24.08
N THR A 130 15.51 21.79 -24.50
CA THR A 130 16.13 21.49 -25.80
C THR A 130 15.33 20.39 -26.50
N MET A 131 15.45 20.25 -27.82
CA MET A 131 14.70 19.18 -28.51
C MET A 131 15.20 17.80 -28.03
N GLY A 132 14.31 16.99 -27.46
CA GLY A 132 14.54 15.66 -26.93
C GLY A 132 15.24 15.61 -25.56
N SER A 133 15.47 16.75 -24.89
CA SER A 133 16.18 16.81 -23.60
C SER A 133 16.14 18.23 -22.98
N TYR A 134 16.84 18.47 -21.87
CA TYR A 134 17.00 19.80 -21.29
C TYR A 134 18.40 19.99 -20.68
N GLU A 135 18.85 21.25 -20.58
CA GLU A 135 20.13 21.58 -19.96
C GLU A 135 19.99 22.62 -18.84
N CYS A 136 20.79 22.46 -17.78
CA CYS A 136 20.87 23.43 -16.70
C CYS A 136 21.95 24.49 -16.97
N ARG A 137 21.60 25.76 -16.85
CA ARG A 137 22.50 26.91 -16.99
C ARG A 137 22.71 27.65 -15.69
N CYS A 138 23.96 27.97 -15.42
CA CYS A 138 24.38 28.75 -14.26
C CYS A 138 24.47 30.25 -14.57
N LYS A 139 24.17 31.06 -13.55
CA LYS A 139 24.32 32.52 -13.60
C LYS A 139 25.81 32.91 -13.54
N GLU A 140 26.15 34.13 -13.97
CA GLU A 140 27.55 34.60 -14.05
C GLU A 140 28.33 34.36 -12.74
N GLY A 141 29.55 33.84 -12.87
CA GLY A 141 30.42 33.48 -11.73
C GLY A 141 30.27 32.03 -11.24
N PHE A 142 29.27 31.29 -11.72
CA PHE A 142 29.04 29.89 -11.36
C PHE A 142 29.17 28.95 -12.57
N PHE A 143 29.65 27.74 -12.35
CA PHE A 143 29.83 26.69 -13.37
C PHE A 143 28.95 25.49 -13.06
N LEU A 144 28.45 24.81 -14.09
CA LEU A 144 27.65 23.61 -13.92
C LEU A 144 28.55 22.45 -13.49
N SER A 145 28.22 21.78 -12.38
CA SER A 145 28.98 20.65 -11.85
C SER A 145 28.72 19.37 -12.66
N ASP A 146 29.51 18.33 -12.38
CA ASP A 146 29.45 17.04 -13.06
C ASP A 146 28.09 16.35 -12.94
N ASN A 147 27.28 16.71 -11.94
CA ASN A 147 25.92 16.19 -11.78
C ASN A 147 24.87 16.88 -12.66
N GLN A 148 25.28 17.81 -13.53
CA GLN A 148 24.45 18.50 -14.53
C GLN A 148 23.28 19.33 -13.99
N HIS A 149 23.09 19.42 -12.67
CA HIS A 149 22.01 20.16 -12.05
C HIS A 149 22.50 21.28 -11.11
N THR A 150 23.72 21.18 -10.58
CA THR A 150 24.23 22.12 -9.57
C THR A 150 25.23 23.12 -10.14
N CYS A 151 25.19 24.34 -9.62
CA CYS A 151 26.04 25.46 -9.99
C CYS A 151 27.03 25.77 -8.88
N ILE A 152 28.32 25.62 -9.17
CA ILE A 152 29.44 25.79 -8.22
C ILE A 152 30.20 27.10 -8.50
N HIS A 153 30.58 27.82 -7.44
CA HIS A 153 31.40 29.04 -7.51
C HIS A 153 32.84 28.70 -7.13
N ARG A 154 33.83 29.00 -7.98
CA ARG A 154 35.26 28.74 -7.70
C ARG A 154 36.06 30.04 -7.74
N SER A 155 36.75 30.38 -6.66
CA SER A 155 37.57 31.59 -6.53
C SER A 155 39.07 31.27 -6.49
N VAL A 156 39.72 31.59 -7.61
CA VAL A 156 41.10 32.13 -7.83
C VAL A 156 42.36 31.23 -7.82
N GLU A 157 43.07 31.30 -8.97
CA GLU A 157 44.49 31.13 -9.37
C GLU A 157 45.21 29.75 -9.45
N GLY A 158 45.55 29.33 -10.70
CA GLY A 158 46.44 28.20 -11.07
C GLY A 158 45.97 27.44 -12.33
N LEU A 159 46.83 26.81 -13.15
CA LEU A 159 46.43 25.99 -14.32
C LEU A 159 46.08 24.55 -13.87
N ASN A 160 44.85 24.39 -13.40
CA ASN A 160 44.24 23.14 -12.93
C ASN A 160 42.75 23.12 -13.32
N CYS A 161 42.01 22.03 -13.10
CA CYS A 161 40.58 21.96 -13.44
C CYS A 161 39.70 22.91 -12.61
N MET A 162 40.30 23.70 -11.72
CA MET A 162 39.66 24.73 -10.91
C MET A 162 39.72 26.13 -11.56
N ASN A 163 40.39 26.30 -12.71
CA ASN A 163 40.57 27.59 -13.37
C ASN A 163 39.45 27.91 -14.39
N LYS A 164 39.19 29.21 -14.58
CA LYS A 164 38.22 29.77 -15.52
C LYS A 164 38.58 29.51 -17.00
N GLU A 165 39.85 29.25 -17.32
CA GLU A 165 40.36 29.04 -18.70
C GLU A 165 40.98 27.65 -18.93
N HIS A 166 40.49 26.60 -18.26
CA HIS A 166 40.99 25.23 -18.41
C HIS A 166 40.69 24.60 -19.79
N GLY A 167 39.75 25.17 -20.55
CA GLY A 167 39.56 24.87 -21.97
C GLY A 167 38.86 23.55 -22.29
N CYS A 168 38.25 22.85 -21.33
CA CYS A 168 37.41 21.69 -21.57
C CYS A 168 35.93 22.09 -21.71
N ALA A 169 35.21 21.46 -22.65
CA ALA A 169 33.79 21.74 -22.87
C ALA A 169 32.88 21.09 -21.81
N HIS A 170 33.16 19.85 -21.39
CA HIS A 170 32.30 19.10 -20.47
C HIS A 170 32.97 18.71 -19.15
N ILE A 171 33.86 17.71 -19.18
CA ILE A 171 34.50 17.17 -17.97
C ILE A 171 35.99 17.48 -18.06
N CYS A 172 36.57 17.99 -16.98
CA CYS A 172 37.99 18.26 -16.85
C CYS A 172 38.58 17.31 -15.79
N ARG A 173 39.62 16.56 -16.16
CA ARG A 173 40.40 15.71 -15.27
C ARG A 173 41.84 16.18 -15.16
N GLU A 174 42.39 16.11 -13.95
CA GLU A 174 43.79 16.40 -13.71
C GLU A 174 44.65 15.16 -13.99
N THR A 175 45.66 15.33 -14.83
CA THR A 175 46.59 14.24 -15.15
C THR A 175 47.66 14.12 -14.06
N PRO A 176 48.18 12.90 -13.79
CA PRO A 176 49.19 12.65 -12.76
C PRO A 176 50.51 13.44 -12.93
N LYS A 177 50.73 14.06 -14.09
CA LYS A 177 51.94 14.84 -14.43
C LYS A 177 51.71 16.36 -14.40
N GLY A 178 50.57 16.84 -13.92
CA GLY A 178 50.29 18.27 -13.72
C GLY A 178 49.73 19.01 -14.97
N GLY A 179 48.77 18.40 -15.67
CA GLY A 179 48.07 19.01 -16.81
C GLY A 179 46.58 18.63 -16.87
N VAL A 180 45.82 19.26 -17.77
CA VAL A 180 44.36 19.08 -17.92
C VAL A 180 44.04 18.11 -19.07
N ALA A 181 43.20 17.11 -18.80
CA ALA A 181 42.61 16.21 -19.80
C ALA A 181 41.09 16.41 -19.84
N CYS A 182 40.50 16.45 -21.02
CA CYS A 182 39.05 16.65 -21.18
C CYS A 182 38.34 15.34 -21.52
N GLU A 183 37.19 15.11 -20.90
CA GLU A 183 36.28 14.00 -21.19
C GLU A 183 34.89 14.56 -21.53
N CYS A 184 34.11 13.78 -22.27
CA CYS A 184 32.76 14.15 -22.65
C CYS A 184 31.72 13.35 -21.87
N ARG A 185 30.58 13.98 -21.59
CA ARG A 185 29.40 13.35 -21.00
C ARG A 185 28.83 12.28 -21.95
N PRO A 186 28.07 11.29 -21.46
CA PRO A 186 27.34 10.35 -22.31
C PRO A 186 26.51 11.08 -23.38
N GLY A 187 26.49 10.58 -24.61
CA GLY A 187 25.86 11.25 -25.75
C GLY A 187 26.72 12.31 -26.45
N PHE A 188 27.98 12.49 -26.04
CA PHE A 188 28.91 13.40 -26.69
C PHE A 188 30.28 12.76 -26.89
N GLU A 189 30.91 13.05 -28.02
CA GLU A 189 32.25 12.60 -28.37
C GLU A 189 33.28 13.73 -28.31
N LEU A 190 34.52 13.38 -27.94
CA LEU A 190 35.60 14.35 -27.79
C LEU A 190 36.05 14.84 -29.18
N ALA A 191 35.93 16.15 -29.41
CA ALA A 191 36.35 16.78 -30.64
C ALA A 191 37.86 16.60 -30.89
N ARG A 192 38.29 16.68 -32.15
CA ARG A 192 39.71 16.51 -32.56
C ARG A 192 40.70 17.44 -31.84
N ASN A 193 40.23 18.56 -31.30
CA ASN A 193 41.05 19.48 -30.50
C ASN A 193 41.28 18.99 -29.05
N HIS A 194 40.77 17.80 -28.68
CA HIS A 194 40.87 17.16 -27.37
C HIS A 194 40.32 18.01 -26.21
N ARG A 195 39.42 18.94 -26.52
CA ARG A 195 38.94 19.99 -25.62
C ARG A 195 37.45 20.27 -25.76
N GLY A 196 36.94 20.26 -26.99
CA GLY A 196 35.52 20.37 -27.29
C GLY A 196 34.80 19.02 -27.17
N CYS A 197 33.49 19.06 -26.95
CA CYS A 197 32.62 17.89 -27.00
C CYS A 197 31.53 18.13 -28.06
N ILE A 198 31.27 17.12 -28.88
CA ILE A 198 30.33 17.16 -30.00
C ILE A 198 29.17 16.22 -29.67
N LEU A 199 27.94 16.72 -29.74
CA LEU A 199 26.72 15.92 -29.47
C LEU A 199 26.61 14.80 -30.51
N THR A 200 26.09 13.64 -30.10
CA THR A 200 25.79 12.52 -31.01
C THR A 200 24.29 12.21 -31.03
N CYS A 201 23.85 11.53 -32.08
CA CYS A 201 22.46 11.13 -32.27
C CYS A 201 21.97 10.13 -31.20
N ASN A 202 22.88 9.48 -30.47
CA ASN A 202 22.58 8.47 -29.47
C ASN A 202 21.92 9.01 -28.20
N HIS A 203 21.83 10.33 -28.01
CA HIS A 203 21.18 10.96 -26.86
C HIS A 203 20.24 12.07 -27.32
N GLY A 204 18.95 11.99 -26.96
CA GLY A 204 17.92 12.96 -27.38
C GLY A 204 17.80 13.11 -28.90
N ASN A 205 18.07 12.04 -29.67
CA ASN A 205 18.14 12.04 -31.14
C ASN A 205 19.04 13.17 -31.69
N GLY A 206 20.13 13.52 -30.99
CA GLY A 206 21.05 14.60 -31.37
C GLY A 206 20.40 15.99 -31.43
N GLY A 207 19.24 16.17 -30.79
CA GLY A 207 18.45 17.40 -30.87
C GLY A 207 17.61 17.52 -32.13
N CYS A 208 17.37 16.43 -32.86
CA CYS A 208 16.57 16.39 -34.07
C CYS A 208 15.15 15.88 -33.81
N GLN A 209 14.14 16.54 -34.38
CA GLN A 209 12.74 16.13 -34.19
C GLN A 209 12.42 14.80 -34.90
N HIS A 210 12.93 14.59 -36.12
CA HIS A 210 12.64 13.39 -36.92
C HIS A 210 13.87 12.49 -37.04
N THR A 211 14.77 12.75 -37.99
CA THR A 211 15.93 11.90 -38.26
C THR A 211 17.23 12.63 -37.95
N CYS A 212 18.17 11.94 -37.32
CA CYS A 212 19.49 12.46 -36.96
C CYS A 212 20.60 11.67 -37.67
N GLU A 213 21.63 12.39 -38.15
CA GLU A 213 22.85 11.80 -38.71
C GLU A 213 24.10 12.45 -38.08
N ASP A 214 24.99 11.63 -37.51
CA ASP A 214 26.22 12.10 -36.86
C ASP A 214 27.26 12.59 -37.88
N THR A 215 27.81 13.80 -37.67
CA THR A 215 28.89 14.34 -38.50
C THR A 215 30.03 14.94 -37.67
N GLU A 216 31.17 15.21 -38.32
CA GLU A 216 32.37 15.78 -37.65
C GLU A 216 32.14 17.15 -36.97
N ASN A 217 31.03 17.83 -37.27
CA ASN A 217 30.67 19.12 -36.67
C ASN A 217 29.41 19.05 -35.77
N GLY A 218 28.91 17.84 -35.48
CA GLY A 218 27.67 17.60 -34.74
C GLY A 218 26.56 16.96 -35.58
N PRO A 219 25.42 16.67 -34.96
CA PRO A 219 24.32 15.95 -35.61
C PRO A 219 23.61 16.85 -36.63
N ILE A 220 23.27 16.30 -37.79
CA ILE A 220 22.47 16.96 -38.83
C ILE A 220 21.08 16.37 -38.84
N CYS A 221 20.08 17.23 -38.71
CA CYS A 221 18.68 16.82 -38.72
C CYS A 221 18.10 16.78 -40.13
N ARG A 222 17.30 15.76 -40.40
CA ARG A 222 16.49 15.62 -41.61
C ARG A 222 15.04 15.35 -41.22
N CYS A 223 14.12 15.72 -42.10
CA CYS A 223 12.69 15.52 -41.88
C CYS A 223 12.15 14.42 -42.77
N HIS A 224 11.14 13.72 -42.27
CA HIS A 224 10.36 12.73 -43.02
C HIS A 224 9.68 13.38 -44.24
N ALA A 225 9.39 12.62 -45.31
CA ALA A 225 9.00 13.12 -46.64
C ALA A 225 7.79 14.09 -46.73
N ARG A 226 6.98 14.21 -45.67
CA ARG A 226 5.84 15.15 -45.56
C ARG A 226 6.15 16.42 -44.76
N TYR A 227 7.39 16.55 -44.31
CA TYR A 227 7.84 17.60 -43.40
C TYR A 227 9.12 18.25 -43.94
N THR A 228 9.24 19.55 -43.71
CA THR A 228 10.44 20.34 -44.00
C THR A 228 11.10 20.81 -42.73
N LEU A 229 12.43 20.81 -42.77
CA LEU A 229 13.26 21.29 -41.68
C LEU A 229 13.09 22.80 -41.52
N GLN A 230 12.78 23.22 -40.31
CA GLN A 230 12.65 24.61 -39.93
C GLN A 230 14.02 25.32 -39.95
N PRO A 231 14.03 26.67 -39.96
CA PRO A 231 15.27 27.46 -39.94
C PRO A 231 16.17 27.22 -38.72
N ASP A 232 15.61 26.69 -37.63
CA ASP A 232 16.34 26.27 -36.42
C ASP A 232 17.21 25.01 -36.65
N LYS A 233 17.07 24.37 -37.82
CA LYS A 233 17.76 23.15 -38.26
C LYS A 233 17.51 21.93 -37.36
N LYS A 234 16.47 21.95 -36.52
CA LYS A 234 16.16 20.90 -35.55
C LYS A 234 14.71 20.44 -35.62
N SER A 235 13.79 21.37 -35.88
CA SER A 235 12.36 21.10 -35.90
C SER A 235 11.86 20.83 -37.32
N CYS A 236 10.81 20.03 -37.44
CA CYS A 236 10.19 19.63 -38.69
C CYS A 236 8.73 20.09 -38.71
N VAL A 237 8.34 20.80 -39.77
CA VAL A 237 6.96 21.27 -39.99
C VAL A 237 6.42 20.73 -41.28
N VAL A 238 5.10 20.49 -41.34
CA VAL A 238 4.45 19.94 -42.53
C VAL A 238 4.75 20.81 -43.76
N PHE A 239 5.22 20.17 -44.83
CA PHE A 239 5.60 20.85 -46.07
C PHE A 239 4.35 21.30 -46.83
N LEU A 240 3.99 22.58 -46.70
CA LEU A 240 2.83 23.18 -47.38
C LEU A 240 3.17 23.90 -48.69
N SER A 241 4.42 23.89 -49.16
CA SER A 241 4.84 24.67 -50.34
C SER A 241 5.17 23.78 -51.54
N GLY A 242 4.13 23.16 -52.10
CA GLY A 242 4.14 22.46 -53.39
C GLY A 242 3.14 23.01 -54.42
N TRP A 243 2.53 24.17 -54.17
CA TRP A 243 1.55 24.77 -55.09
C TRP A 243 2.10 26.06 -55.72
N ARG A 244 2.23 26.04 -57.06
CA ARG A 244 2.73 27.15 -57.88
C ARG A 244 1.50 27.76 -58.57
N SER A 245 1.15 28.99 -58.17
CA SER A 245 0.10 29.90 -58.72
C SER A 245 -1.21 30.03 -57.91
N GLU A 246 -1.77 31.24 -57.98
CA GLU A 246 -2.86 31.84 -57.21
C GLU A 246 -4.26 31.31 -57.62
N GLN A 247 -4.35 30.01 -57.95
CA GLN A 247 -5.61 29.30 -58.19
C GLN A 247 -5.87 28.15 -57.22
N ASP A 248 -4.90 27.76 -56.39
CA ASP A 248 -5.08 26.66 -55.43
C ASP A 248 -5.15 27.09 -53.94
N CYS A 249 -5.07 28.39 -53.65
CA CYS A 249 -5.21 28.92 -52.28
C CYS A 249 -6.68 29.27 -51.90
N GLY A 250 -7.63 29.11 -52.82
CA GLY A 250 -9.05 29.45 -52.61
C GLY A 250 -9.93 28.32 -52.06
N MET A 251 -9.41 27.10 -51.89
CA MET A 251 -10.22 25.92 -51.55
C MET A 251 -10.06 25.43 -50.10
N TRP A 252 -9.14 26.00 -49.31
CA TRP A 252 -8.94 25.62 -47.89
C TRP A 252 -9.34 26.68 -46.86
N LEU A 253 -9.55 27.94 -47.25
CA LEU A 253 -10.09 29.00 -46.38
C LEU A 253 -11.56 29.35 -46.65
N LYS A 254 -12.24 28.60 -47.52
CA LYS A 254 -13.70 28.61 -47.70
C LYS A 254 -14.36 27.27 -47.39
N ALA A 255 -13.67 26.41 -46.64
CA ALA A 255 -14.20 25.13 -46.16
C ALA A 255 -14.57 25.14 -44.67
N LEU A 256 -14.60 26.31 -44.02
CA LEU A 256 -14.97 26.43 -42.61
C LEU A 256 -15.86 27.65 -42.26
N GLU A 257 -16.56 28.24 -43.24
CA GLU A 257 -17.68 29.14 -42.92
C GLU A 257 -18.74 29.17 -44.04
N LYS A 258 -19.89 28.55 -43.73
CA LYS A 258 -21.17 28.40 -44.45
C LYS A 258 -21.23 27.44 -45.65
N VAL A 259 -21.72 26.22 -45.39
CA VAL A 259 -23.07 25.73 -45.78
C VAL A 259 -23.52 24.70 -44.73
N GLU A 260 -24.61 24.88 -43.97
CA GLU A 260 -25.46 26.05 -43.76
C GLU A 260 -26.36 25.76 -42.55
N ARG A 261 -26.40 26.71 -41.61
CA ARG A 261 -27.68 27.09 -41.01
C ARG A 261 -28.46 27.72 -42.16
N ASP A 262 -29.54 27.07 -42.60
CA ASP A 262 -30.86 27.67 -42.87
C ASP A 262 -31.70 26.76 -43.78
N GLU A 263 -32.51 25.88 -43.17
CA GLU A 263 -33.89 25.68 -43.62
C GLU A 263 -34.81 25.98 -42.44
N ALA A 264 -35.35 27.20 -42.43
CA ALA A 264 -36.65 27.50 -41.88
C ALA A 264 -37.28 28.60 -42.75
N THR A 265 -38.19 28.20 -43.63
CA THR A 265 -39.03 29.12 -44.39
C THR A 265 -40.35 29.35 -43.67
N ALA A 266 -40.64 30.62 -43.37
CA ALA A 266 -41.95 31.29 -43.25
C ALA A 266 -41.69 32.62 -42.49
N ASP A 267 -41.95 33.82 -43.00
CA ASP A 267 -43.23 34.26 -43.57
C ASP A 267 -43.10 35.54 -44.44
N SER A 268 -44.03 35.72 -45.41
CA SER A 268 -44.44 36.94 -46.14
C SER A 268 -43.40 37.71 -47.01
N SER A 269 -43.56 38.05 -48.31
CA SER A 269 -44.72 38.36 -49.16
C SER A 269 -44.33 38.51 -50.67
N ASN A 270 -45.32 38.31 -51.55
CA ASN A 270 -45.46 38.36 -53.03
C ASN A 270 -44.96 39.65 -53.79
N PRO A 271 -45.05 39.79 -55.16
CA PRO A 271 -45.45 38.87 -56.27
C PRO A 271 -44.70 38.97 -57.66
N ASN A 272 -45.13 38.11 -58.61
CA ASN A 272 -45.06 38.13 -60.10
C ASN A 272 -43.78 37.64 -60.82
N ALA A 273 -43.78 36.96 -61.99
CA ALA A 273 -44.75 36.16 -62.76
C ALA A 273 -44.05 35.55 -64.00
N THR A 274 -44.22 34.24 -64.20
CA THR A 274 -44.48 33.51 -65.48
C THR A 274 -43.44 33.24 -66.59
N ALA A 275 -43.61 32.00 -67.12
CA ALA A 275 -43.54 31.52 -68.53
C ALA A 275 -42.16 31.11 -69.09
N PHE A 276 -41.98 30.12 -69.97
CA PHE A 276 -42.70 28.94 -70.51
C PHE A 276 -41.70 28.26 -71.51
N ALA A 277 -41.88 26.96 -71.81
CA ALA A 277 -41.44 26.25 -73.06
C ALA A 277 -39.91 26.01 -73.28
N GLU A 278 -39.39 25.00 -73.99
CA GLU A 278 -39.84 23.75 -74.66
C GLU A 278 -38.58 22.97 -75.16
N ALA A 279 -38.74 21.65 -75.39
CA ALA A 279 -38.06 20.76 -76.37
C ALA A 279 -36.53 20.41 -76.24
N ASP A 280 -36.14 19.14 -75.99
CA ASP A 280 -35.89 18.00 -76.95
C ASP A 280 -34.42 18.01 -77.44
N LYS A 281 -33.53 16.98 -77.43
CA LYS A 281 -33.54 15.51 -77.64
C LYS A 281 -32.30 14.91 -76.93
N ARG A 282 -32.40 13.83 -76.13
CA ARG A 282 -32.22 12.40 -76.49
C ARG A 282 -31.00 12.10 -77.39
N VAL A 283 -29.95 11.46 -76.83
CA VAL A 283 -29.29 10.21 -77.33
C VAL A 283 -28.35 9.60 -76.25
N LYS A 284 -28.55 8.31 -75.94
CA LYS A 284 -27.69 7.32 -75.22
C LYS A 284 -27.37 7.60 -73.73
N ARG A 285 -27.81 6.83 -72.74
CA ARG A 285 -27.78 5.36 -72.58
C ARG A 285 -28.88 4.92 -71.59
N ARG A 286 -29.62 3.86 -71.92
CA ARG A 286 -30.31 3.00 -70.94
C ARG A 286 -29.50 1.72 -70.84
N LEU A 287 -29.00 1.42 -69.64
CA LEU A 287 -28.95 0.10 -68.99
C LEU A 287 -28.00 0.13 -67.78
N LEU A 288 -28.55 0.40 -66.59
CA LEU A 288 -28.55 -0.51 -65.44
C LEU A 288 -29.57 0.06 -64.46
N MET A 289 -30.64 -0.68 -64.15
CA MET A 289 -31.37 -0.42 -62.91
C MET A 289 -30.47 -0.95 -61.79
N GLU A 290 -30.00 -0.06 -60.91
CA GLU A 290 -29.33 -0.46 -59.66
C GLU A 290 -30.37 -1.24 -58.84
N THR A 291 -30.06 -2.49 -58.50
CA THR A 291 -30.88 -3.35 -57.62
C THR A 291 -29.98 -3.92 -56.52
N CYS A 292 -30.52 -4.20 -55.35
CA CYS A 292 -29.78 -4.75 -54.21
C CYS A 292 -29.14 -6.10 -54.51
N ALA A 293 -29.65 -6.82 -55.51
CA ALA A 293 -29.09 -8.08 -55.99
C ALA A 293 -27.71 -7.94 -56.65
N VAL A 294 -27.30 -6.73 -57.08
CA VAL A 294 -26.02 -6.48 -57.73
C VAL A 294 -25.18 -5.53 -56.88
N ASN A 295 -24.04 -6.00 -56.37
CA ASN A 295 -23.11 -5.23 -55.52
C ASN A 295 -23.80 -4.55 -54.32
N ASN A 296 -24.80 -5.22 -53.70
CA ASN A 296 -25.63 -4.65 -52.64
C ASN A 296 -26.27 -3.29 -52.99
N GLY A 297 -26.57 -3.03 -54.28
CA GLY A 297 -27.04 -1.71 -54.72
C GLY A 297 -26.01 -0.58 -54.56
N GLY A 298 -24.74 -0.92 -54.30
CA GLY A 298 -23.70 0.02 -53.89
C GLY A 298 -23.79 0.45 -52.43
N CYS A 299 -24.60 -0.19 -51.59
CA CYS A 299 -24.74 0.10 -50.16
C CYS A 299 -23.65 -0.59 -49.33
N ASP A 300 -23.15 0.11 -48.32
CA ASP A 300 -22.09 -0.34 -47.40
C ASP A 300 -22.58 -1.35 -46.36
N CYS A 301 -23.85 -1.25 -45.92
CA CYS A 301 -24.46 -2.17 -44.95
C CYS A 301 -25.77 -2.81 -45.45
N THR A 302 -26.91 -2.11 -45.31
CA THR A 302 -28.23 -2.67 -45.71
C THR A 302 -28.77 -2.00 -46.96
N CYS A 303 -29.29 -2.79 -47.90
CA CYS A 303 -29.92 -2.32 -49.15
C CYS A 303 -31.38 -2.76 -49.23
N LYS A 304 -32.26 -1.88 -49.74
CA LYS A 304 -33.65 -2.20 -50.10
C LYS A 304 -34.01 -1.70 -51.50
N ASP A 305 -34.62 -2.55 -52.30
CA ASP A 305 -35.13 -2.19 -53.63
C ASP A 305 -36.41 -1.37 -53.50
N THR A 306 -36.47 -0.23 -54.21
CA THR A 306 -37.64 0.65 -54.29
C THR A 306 -38.01 0.93 -55.74
N SER A 307 -39.24 1.43 -55.99
CA SER A 307 -39.75 1.71 -57.34
C SER A 307 -38.95 2.77 -58.11
N THR A 308 -38.07 3.52 -57.43
CA THR A 308 -37.19 4.55 -58.00
C THR A 308 -35.70 4.16 -58.01
N GLY A 309 -35.33 2.99 -57.49
CA GLY A 309 -33.92 2.54 -57.40
C GLY A 309 -33.61 1.83 -56.07
N VAL A 310 -32.33 1.79 -55.68
CA VAL A 310 -31.85 1.20 -54.43
C VAL A 310 -31.81 2.21 -53.29
N ARG A 311 -32.19 1.79 -52.08
CA ARG A 311 -32.14 2.60 -50.87
C ARG A 311 -31.28 1.92 -49.82
N CYS A 312 -30.22 2.60 -49.38
CA CYS A 312 -29.33 2.10 -48.34
C CYS A 312 -29.78 2.53 -46.94
N SER A 313 -29.45 1.73 -45.92
CA SER A 313 -29.59 2.07 -44.51
C SER A 313 -28.37 1.58 -43.73
N CYS A 314 -28.07 2.27 -42.63
CA CYS A 314 -26.97 1.92 -41.74
C CYS A 314 -27.48 1.28 -40.44
N PRO A 315 -26.67 0.42 -39.79
CA PRO A 315 -26.94 -0.08 -38.44
C PRO A 315 -26.99 1.06 -37.41
N VAL A 316 -27.54 0.78 -36.24
CA VAL A 316 -27.48 1.70 -35.09
C VAL A 316 -25.99 1.97 -34.75
N GLY A 317 -25.64 3.22 -34.47
CA GLY A 317 -24.24 3.65 -34.28
C GLY A 317 -23.58 4.21 -35.55
N PHE A 318 -24.28 4.22 -36.70
CA PHE A 318 -23.76 4.73 -37.96
C PHE A 318 -24.75 5.67 -38.65
N THR A 319 -24.23 6.67 -39.34
CA THR A 319 -25.00 7.61 -40.18
C THR A 319 -24.71 7.37 -41.66
N LEU A 320 -25.76 7.44 -42.48
CA LEU A 320 -25.61 7.31 -43.93
C LEU A 320 -25.08 8.61 -44.52
N GLN A 321 -23.96 8.52 -45.22
CA GLN A 321 -23.30 9.67 -45.83
C GLN A 321 -24.12 10.26 -47.00
N PRO A 322 -23.82 11.49 -47.47
CA PRO A 322 -24.57 12.18 -48.52
C PRO A 322 -24.59 11.46 -49.87
N ASP A 323 -23.67 10.52 -50.09
CA ASP A 323 -23.65 9.62 -51.23
C ASP A 323 -24.81 8.59 -51.22
N GLY A 324 -25.56 8.54 -50.12
CA GLY A 324 -26.69 7.65 -49.92
C GLY A 324 -26.30 6.18 -49.84
N LYS A 325 -25.01 5.87 -49.67
CA LYS A 325 -24.42 4.53 -49.85
C LYS A 325 -23.45 4.13 -48.73
N THR A 326 -22.60 5.04 -48.24
CA THR A 326 -21.56 4.73 -47.26
C THR A 326 -22.01 5.02 -45.83
N CYS A 327 -21.65 4.14 -44.88
CA CYS A 327 -21.97 4.31 -43.47
C CYS A 327 -20.78 4.90 -42.72
N LYS A 328 -20.95 6.09 -42.13
CA LYS A 328 -19.95 6.72 -41.26
C LYS A 328 -20.33 6.47 -39.81
N ASP A 329 -19.34 6.05 -39.02
CA ASP A 329 -19.47 5.89 -37.58
C ASP A 329 -19.95 7.19 -36.91
N ILE A 330 -20.85 7.05 -35.93
CA ILE A 330 -21.31 8.18 -35.11
C ILE A 330 -20.33 8.31 -33.96
N ASP A 331 -19.57 9.40 -33.91
CA ASP A 331 -18.76 9.67 -32.74
C ASP A 331 -19.66 10.21 -31.61
N GLU A 332 -20.09 9.33 -30.72
CA GLU A 332 -20.90 9.73 -29.58
C GLU A 332 -20.12 10.53 -28.53
N CYS A 333 -18.79 10.50 -28.56
CA CYS A 333 -17.93 11.25 -27.63
C CYS A 333 -17.88 12.75 -27.94
N GLU A 334 -18.09 13.14 -29.21
CA GLU A 334 -18.13 14.55 -29.61
C GLU A 334 -19.27 15.32 -28.92
N LEU A 335 -20.37 14.64 -28.56
CA LEU A 335 -21.51 15.25 -27.89
C LEU A 335 -21.52 14.92 -26.39
N HIS A 336 -21.31 15.93 -25.54
CA HIS A 336 -21.34 15.78 -24.08
C HIS A 336 -20.48 14.62 -23.53
N ASN A 337 -19.33 14.34 -24.16
CA ASN A 337 -18.42 13.25 -23.76
C ASN A 337 -19.14 11.88 -23.73
N GLY A 338 -20.09 11.61 -24.63
CA GLY A 338 -20.90 10.38 -24.62
C GLY A 338 -21.81 10.23 -23.39
N GLY A 339 -21.89 11.23 -22.51
CA GLY A 339 -22.48 11.12 -21.17
C GLY A 339 -21.59 10.39 -20.17
N CYS A 340 -20.28 10.25 -20.44
CA CYS A 340 -19.27 9.72 -19.52
C CYS A 340 -18.86 10.77 -18.49
N ASP A 341 -18.68 10.35 -17.24
CA ASP A 341 -18.25 11.20 -16.12
C ASP A 341 -16.78 11.65 -16.24
N HIS A 342 -15.89 10.74 -16.67
CA HIS A 342 -14.47 11.02 -16.85
C HIS A 342 -14.08 11.14 -18.33
N SER A 343 -13.73 10.03 -18.99
CA SER A 343 -13.25 10.03 -20.38
C SER A 343 -14.17 9.19 -21.26
N CYS A 344 -14.44 9.64 -22.47
CA CYS A 344 -15.12 8.86 -23.51
C CYS A 344 -14.11 8.43 -24.57
N ARG A 345 -14.25 7.19 -25.05
CA ARG A 345 -13.47 6.65 -26.16
C ARG A 345 -14.43 6.13 -27.22
N ASN A 346 -14.41 6.75 -28.39
CA ASN A 346 -15.24 6.32 -29.51
C ASN A 346 -14.72 5.01 -30.09
N THR A 347 -15.62 4.10 -30.41
CA THR A 347 -15.32 2.81 -31.04
C THR A 347 -16.17 2.64 -32.29
N ILE A 348 -15.81 1.75 -33.20
CA ILE A 348 -16.55 1.62 -34.46
C ILE A 348 -17.95 1.04 -34.15
N GLY A 349 -18.99 1.86 -34.30
CA GLY A 349 -20.40 1.58 -34.09
C GLY A 349 -20.92 1.76 -32.67
N SER A 350 -20.12 2.31 -31.75
CA SER A 350 -20.46 2.50 -30.33
C SER A 350 -19.40 3.36 -29.63
N PHE A 351 -19.57 3.69 -28.35
CA PHE A 351 -18.53 4.31 -27.53
C PHE A 351 -18.37 3.58 -26.19
N GLU A 352 -17.24 3.79 -25.51
CA GLU A 352 -17.02 3.32 -24.14
C GLU A 352 -16.48 4.44 -23.22
N CYS A 353 -16.86 4.38 -21.94
CA CYS A 353 -16.45 5.34 -20.92
C CYS A 353 -15.30 4.77 -20.08
N ASN A 354 -14.23 5.55 -19.92
CA ASN A 354 -13.04 5.18 -19.14
C ASN A 354 -12.89 6.09 -17.91
N CYS A 355 -12.53 5.48 -16.79
CA CYS A 355 -12.29 6.20 -15.54
C CYS A 355 -10.80 6.51 -15.33
N ARG A 356 -10.50 7.62 -14.67
CA ARG A 356 -9.14 7.96 -14.22
C ARG A 356 -8.63 6.91 -13.22
N LYS A 357 -7.31 6.77 -13.10
CA LYS A 357 -6.68 5.87 -12.10
C LYS A 357 -7.24 6.16 -10.69
N GLY A 358 -7.52 5.09 -9.93
CA GLY A 358 -8.16 5.18 -8.62
C GLY A 358 -9.70 5.25 -8.66
N PHE A 359 -10.31 5.22 -9.85
CA PHE A 359 -11.77 5.20 -10.02
C PHE A 359 -12.20 4.04 -10.90
N LYS A 360 -13.37 3.46 -10.60
CA LYS A 360 -13.99 2.38 -11.36
C LYS A 360 -15.29 2.80 -12.01
N LEU A 361 -15.58 2.22 -13.17
CA LEU A 361 -16.82 2.47 -13.90
C LEU A 361 -18.00 1.78 -13.21
N LEU A 362 -19.08 2.51 -12.98
CA LEU A 362 -20.31 2.01 -12.39
C LEU A 362 -21.13 1.18 -13.39
N THR A 363 -22.18 0.50 -12.88
CA THR A 363 -23.04 -0.39 -13.68
C THR A 363 -23.90 0.30 -14.75
N ASP A 364 -23.91 1.64 -14.76
CA ASP A 364 -24.50 2.48 -15.78
C ASP A 364 -23.57 2.68 -16.99
N GLU A 365 -22.33 2.16 -16.92
CA GLU A 365 -21.29 2.26 -17.95
C GLU A 365 -20.92 3.72 -18.27
N ARG A 366 -21.16 4.66 -17.34
CA ARG A 366 -20.99 6.10 -17.55
C ARG A 366 -20.39 6.84 -16.35
N ALA A 367 -20.87 6.55 -15.15
CA ALA A 367 -20.40 7.21 -13.94
C ALA A 367 -19.14 6.53 -13.37
N CYS A 368 -18.23 7.32 -12.78
CA CYS A 368 -17.04 6.80 -12.13
C CYS A 368 -17.17 6.90 -10.61
N GLN A 369 -16.83 5.81 -9.91
CA GLN A 369 -16.79 5.76 -8.45
C GLN A 369 -15.37 5.58 -7.96
N ASP A 370 -15.02 6.29 -6.90
CA ASP A 370 -13.76 6.12 -6.18
C ASP A 370 -13.56 4.65 -5.72
N VAL A 371 -12.34 4.14 -5.91
CA VAL A 371 -11.95 2.82 -5.42
C VAL A 371 -11.44 2.98 -4.00
N ASP A 372 -12.25 2.64 -3.00
CA ASP A 372 -11.82 2.67 -1.61
C ASP A 372 -10.81 1.54 -1.31
N GLU A 373 -9.51 1.84 -1.41
CA GLU A 373 -8.45 0.87 -1.13
C GLU A 373 -8.36 0.51 0.35
N CYS A 374 -8.85 1.38 1.25
CA CYS A 374 -8.84 1.15 2.70
C CYS A 374 -9.91 0.15 3.17
N PHE A 375 -10.88 -0.19 2.33
CA PHE A 375 -11.85 -1.23 2.63
C PHE A 375 -11.21 -2.62 2.78
N PHE A 376 -10.01 -2.82 2.25
CA PHE A 376 -9.31 -4.11 2.31
C PHE A 376 -8.39 -4.23 3.52
N GLU A 377 -8.47 -5.40 4.18
CA GLU A 377 -7.47 -5.81 5.16
C GLU A 377 -6.11 -5.96 4.45
N ARG A 378 -5.05 -5.32 4.99
CA ARG A 378 -3.65 -5.31 4.51
C ARG A 378 -3.27 -4.30 3.42
N THR A 379 -4.05 -3.24 3.20
CA THR A 379 -3.62 -2.13 2.33
C THR A 379 -2.50 -1.28 2.96
N CYS A 380 -2.54 -1.10 4.29
CA CYS A 380 -1.50 -0.44 5.08
C CYS A 380 -1.19 -1.30 6.30
N ASP A 381 0.04 -1.22 6.83
CA ASP A 381 0.40 -1.92 8.08
C ASP A 381 -0.35 -1.38 9.30
N HIS A 382 -0.56 -0.06 9.34
CA HIS A 382 -1.23 0.67 10.43
C HIS A 382 -2.54 1.31 9.95
N THR A 383 -2.64 2.64 9.96
CA THR A 383 -3.89 3.35 9.66
C THR A 383 -3.97 3.66 8.16
N CYS A 384 -5.12 3.41 7.53
CA CYS A 384 -5.40 3.76 6.14
C CYS A 384 -6.45 4.86 6.07
N VAL A 385 -6.20 5.91 5.27
CA VAL A 385 -7.14 7.01 5.01
C VAL A 385 -7.42 7.06 3.51
N ASN A 386 -8.68 6.81 3.14
CA ASN A 386 -9.11 6.88 1.75
C ASN A 386 -9.34 8.34 1.29
N SER A 387 -8.95 8.65 0.07
CA SER A 387 -9.18 9.95 -0.57
C SER A 387 -9.64 9.76 -2.02
N PRO A 388 -10.37 10.71 -2.63
CA PRO A 388 -10.85 10.51 -4.01
C PRO A 388 -9.70 10.28 -5.00
N GLY A 389 -9.61 9.08 -5.56
CA GLY A 389 -8.62 8.62 -6.53
C GLY A 389 -7.32 8.09 -5.94
N ALA A 390 -7.16 8.04 -4.61
CA ALA A 390 -5.94 7.57 -3.95
C ALA A 390 -6.14 7.28 -2.46
N PHE A 391 -5.19 6.62 -1.82
CA PHE A 391 -5.18 6.42 -0.36
C PHE A 391 -3.87 6.88 0.27
N GLN A 392 -3.90 7.16 1.57
CA GLN A 392 -2.72 7.48 2.37
C GLN A 392 -2.62 6.53 3.57
N CYS A 393 -1.45 5.91 3.73
CA CYS A 393 -1.12 5.16 4.94
C CYS A 393 -0.52 6.09 6.00
N LEU A 394 -0.81 5.86 7.27
CA LEU A 394 -0.27 6.60 8.41
C LEU A 394 0.25 5.63 9.46
N CYS A 395 1.49 5.84 9.89
CA CYS A 395 2.12 5.05 10.93
C CYS A 395 1.77 5.57 12.32
N ASN A 396 1.65 4.65 13.28
CA ASN A 396 1.50 4.98 14.69
C ASN A 396 2.74 5.73 15.21
N LYS A 397 2.59 6.46 16.32
CA LYS A 397 3.72 7.16 16.98
C LYS A 397 4.85 6.16 17.30
N GLY A 398 6.10 6.56 17.05
CA GLY A 398 7.29 5.68 17.20
C GLY A 398 7.60 4.83 15.97
N TYR A 399 6.76 4.91 14.93
CA TYR A 399 6.98 4.22 13.67
C TYR A 399 7.09 5.23 12.53
N THR A 400 7.85 4.87 11.50
CA THR A 400 8.01 5.66 10.29
C THR A 400 7.67 4.82 9.07
N MET A 401 7.15 5.50 8.04
CA MET A 401 6.80 4.83 6.79
C MET A 401 8.06 4.53 5.97
N TYR A 402 8.15 3.32 5.45
CA TYR A 402 9.07 2.97 4.37
C TYR A 402 8.27 2.37 3.21
N GLY A 403 8.67 2.68 1.98
CA GLY A 403 7.82 2.37 0.82
C GLY A 403 6.50 3.16 0.85
N LEU A 404 5.42 2.56 0.35
CA LEU A 404 4.12 3.23 0.19
C LEU A 404 3.08 2.84 1.26
N ALA A 405 3.25 1.68 1.90
CA ALA A 405 2.23 1.08 2.76
C ALA A 405 2.76 0.54 4.10
N HIS A 406 4.08 0.49 4.29
CA HIS A 406 4.69 -0.23 5.39
C HIS A 406 5.21 0.69 6.49
N CYS A 407 5.13 0.23 7.73
CA CYS A 407 5.53 0.97 8.91
C CYS A 407 6.61 0.20 9.68
N GLY A 408 7.79 0.80 9.80
CA GLY A 408 8.90 0.24 10.55
C GLY A 408 9.11 0.99 11.85
N ASP A 409 9.56 0.26 12.87
CA ASP A 409 9.96 0.81 14.16
C ASP A 409 11.13 1.78 13.99
N ILE A 410 11.03 2.98 14.57
CA ILE A 410 12.14 3.94 14.54
C ILE A 410 13.14 3.51 15.61
N ASN A 411 14.37 3.17 15.21
CA ASN A 411 15.41 2.92 16.20
C ASN A 411 16.02 4.24 16.68
N GLU A 412 15.45 4.84 17.72
CA GLU A 412 15.96 6.12 18.23
C GLU A 412 17.37 5.99 18.82
N CYS A 413 17.74 4.82 19.33
CA CYS A 413 19.07 4.56 19.89
C CYS A 413 20.19 4.62 18.85
N SER A 414 19.89 4.38 17.57
CA SER A 414 20.88 4.43 16.49
C SER A 414 21.44 5.84 16.26
N VAL A 415 20.69 6.88 16.62
CA VAL A 415 21.09 8.28 16.43
C VAL A 415 21.45 8.88 17.78
N ASN A 416 22.72 9.27 17.96
CA ASN A 416 23.21 9.92 19.18
C ASN A 416 22.77 9.20 20.49
N ASN A 417 22.72 7.86 20.48
CA ASN A 417 22.28 7.06 21.63
C ASN A 417 20.86 7.41 22.13
N GLY A 418 19.92 7.81 21.26
CA GLY A 418 18.58 8.29 21.66
C GLY A 418 18.60 9.63 22.40
N GLY A 419 19.76 10.27 22.46
CA GLY A 419 20.07 11.36 23.37
C GLY A 419 20.33 10.89 24.81
N CYS A 420 20.37 9.60 25.12
CA CYS A 420 20.69 9.11 26.46
C CYS A 420 22.16 9.42 26.81
N GLU A 421 22.41 9.89 28.03
CA GLU A 421 23.78 10.20 28.50
C GLU A 421 24.67 8.95 28.53
N GLN A 422 24.12 7.81 28.98
CA GLN A 422 24.91 6.59 29.22
C GLN A 422 24.50 5.40 28.35
N GLY A 423 23.25 4.94 28.39
CA GLY A 423 22.77 3.78 27.64
C GLY A 423 21.35 3.96 27.13
N CYS A 424 21.07 3.38 25.96
CA CYS A 424 19.78 3.41 25.29
C CYS A 424 19.36 1.99 24.89
N GLU A 425 18.11 1.63 25.14
CA GLU A 425 17.48 0.39 24.70
C GLU A 425 16.29 0.70 23.79
N ASN A 426 16.32 0.16 22.57
CA ASN A 426 15.25 0.34 21.59
C ASN A 426 14.11 -0.64 21.84
N LEU A 427 12.88 -0.15 21.91
CA LEU A 427 11.66 -0.92 22.11
C LEU A 427 10.74 -0.73 20.90
N LEU A 428 9.76 -1.61 20.72
CA LEU A 428 8.79 -1.42 19.64
C LEU A 428 7.90 -0.20 19.93
N GLY A 429 7.99 0.84 19.10
CA GLY A 429 7.26 2.10 19.20
C GLY A 429 7.94 3.16 20.07
N GLY A 430 9.19 2.97 20.50
CA GLY A 430 9.98 3.99 21.21
C GLY A 430 11.22 3.42 21.90
N PHE A 431 11.83 4.16 22.83
CA PHE A 431 13.07 3.76 23.47
C PHE A 431 13.13 4.14 24.95
N GLU A 432 14.01 3.49 25.72
CA GLU A 432 14.27 3.79 27.13
C GLU A 432 15.76 4.00 27.39
N CYS A 433 16.10 5.02 28.19
CA CYS A 433 17.47 5.27 28.62
C CYS A 433 17.76 4.59 29.95
N PHE A 434 18.96 4.04 30.10
CA PHE A 434 19.42 3.43 31.35
C PHE A 434 20.77 3.99 31.80
N CYS A 435 20.98 4.00 33.11
CA CYS A 435 22.22 4.46 33.75
C CYS A 435 23.05 3.28 34.26
N ARG A 436 24.37 3.49 34.28
CA ARG A 436 25.35 2.58 34.87
C ARG A 436 25.24 2.60 36.40
N PRO A 437 25.70 1.55 37.11
CA PRO A 437 25.63 1.46 38.56
C PRO A 437 26.26 2.69 39.26
N GLY A 438 25.57 3.25 40.27
CA GLY A 438 25.97 4.47 40.98
C GLY A 438 25.28 5.75 40.50
N TYR A 439 24.51 5.66 39.41
CA TYR A 439 23.74 6.77 38.85
C TYR A 439 22.27 6.37 38.73
N ARG A 440 21.37 7.35 38.88
CA ARG A 440 19.93 7.18 38.65
C ARG A 440 19.48 8.03 37.46
N LEU A 441 18.48 7.55 36.74
CA LEU A 441 17.91 8.27 35.61
C LEU A 441 17.26 9.56 36.11
N HIS A 442 17.66 10.67 35.51
CA HIS A 442 17.13 11.99 35.77
C HIS A 442 15.67 12.07 35.30
N TRP A 443 14.90 13.03 35.83
CA TRP A 443 13.48 13.17 35.52
C TRP A 443 13.20 13.50 34.04
N ASN A 444 14.20 13.97 33.30
CA ASN A 444 14.11 14.16 31.85
C ASN A 444 14.21 12.84 31.05
N ARG A 445 14.32 11.70 31.75
CA ARG A 445 14.43 10.34 31.19
C ARG A 445 15.62 10.10 30.27
N LYS A 446 16.62 10.99 30.26
CA LYS A 446 17.79 10.88 29.37
C LYS A 446 19.14 11.09 30.04
N ASP A 447 19.21 11.95 31.04
CA ASP A 447 20.45 12.22 31.78
C ASP A 447 20.56 11.31 33.01
N CYS A 448 21.76 11.11 33.53
CA CYS A 448 22.07 10.26 34.67
C CYS A 448 22.69 11.10 35.78
N VAL A 449 22.06 11.16 36.94
CA VAL A 449 22.58 11.91 38.09
C VAL A 449 23.17 10.97 39.13
N GLU A 450 24.27 11.38 39.77
CA GLU A 450 24.91 10.64 40.86
C GLU A 450 23.92 10.47 42.03
N ASP A 451 23.79 9.23 42.51
CA ASP A 451 22.93 8.93 43.65
C ASP A 451 23.77 8.89 44.94
N ASP A 452 23.96 10.05 45.58
CA ASP A 452 24.67 10.19 46.86
C ASP A 452 23.91 9.59 48.06
N SER A 453 22.78 8.92 47.80
CA SER A 453 21.99 8.22 48.80
C SER A 453 21.73 6.77 48.38
N LEU A 454 22.64 5.85 48.71
CA LEU A 454 22.31 4.69 49.57
C LEU A 454 23.53 3.74 49.78
N PRO A 455 23.65 3.12 50.98
CA PRO A 455 24.53 1.97 51.25
C PRO A 455 24.14 0.74 50.40
N PRO A 456 24.92 -0.37 50.39
CA PRO A 456 24.71 -1.48 49.47
C PRO A 456 23.26 -1.97 49.46
N ALA A 457 22.71 -2.12 48.26
CA ALA A 457 21.35 -2.52 47.97
C ALA A 457 20.87 -3.65 48.90
N GLN A 458 19.84 -3.37 49.71
CA GLN A 458 19.02 -4.48 50.20
C GLN A 458 18.22 -5.01 49.00
N PRO A 459 18.18 -6.34 48.79
CA PRO A 459 17.47 -6.92 47.67
C PRO A 459 15.97 -6.58 47.72
N PRO A 460 15.29 -6.48 46.57
CA PRO A 460 13.86 -6.20 46.53
C PRO A 460 13.11 -7.21 47.40
N SER A 461 12.23 -6.71 48.26
CA SER A 461 11.39 -7.51 49.14
C SER A 461 10.50 -8.46 48.34
N LYS A 462 10.72 -9.77 48.47
CA LYS A 462 9.95 -10.82 47.78
C LYS A 462 8.47 -10.82 48.22
N PRO A 463 7.50 -10.97 47.30
CA PRO A 463 6.09 -11.14 47.67
C PRO A 463 5.90 -12.30 48.64
N THR A 464 5.20 -12.08 49.75
CA THR A 464 5.02 -13.10 50.80
C THR A 464 3.54 -13.41 50.99
N LEU A 465 3.19 -14.71 50.98
CA LEU A 465 1.85 -15.19 51.34
C LEU A 465 1.91 -15.83 52.73
N ASN A 466 1.14 -15.27 53.67
CA ASN A 466 1.00 -15.82 55.01
C ASN A 466 -0.44 -16.30 55.22
N CYS A 467 -0.61 -17.58 55.53
CA CYS A 467 -1.90 -18.18 55.84
C CYS A 467 -1.89 -18.72 57.27
N SER A 468 -2.86 -18.31 58.07
CA SER A 468 -3.01 -18.74 59.47
C SER A 468 -4.34 -19.48 59.64
N LYS A 469 -4.32 -20.52 60.48
CA LYS A 469 -5.53 -21.24 60.90
C LYS A 469 -6.04 -20.63 62.21
N GLN A 470 -7.16 -19.93 62.18
CA GLN A 470 -7.88 -19.49 63.37
C GLN A 470 -9.19 -20.29 63.53
N GLU A 471 -9.70 -20.41 64.76
CA GLU A 471 -10.93 -21.15 65.08
C GLU A 471 -12.20 -20.59 64.39
N GLY A 472 -12.11 -19.42 63.76
CA GLY A 472 -13.18 -18.80 62.94
C GLY A 472 -13.00 -18.88 61.42
N GLY A 473 -11.98 -19.60 60.92
CA GLY A 473 -11.70 -19.76 59.48
C GLY A 473 -10.23 -19.49 59.11
N ASP A 474 -9.80 -20.05 57.97
CA ASP A 474 -8.43 -19.91 57.46
C ASP A 474 -8.27 -18.51 56.82
N ARG A 475 -7.45 -17.61 57.41
CA ARG A 475 -7.17 -16.26 56.88
C ARG A 475 -5.82 -16.20 56.17
N CYS A 476 -5.80 -15.64 54.97
CA CYS A 476 -4.59 -15.51 54.16
C CYS A 476 -4.33 -14.04 53.78
N PHE A 477 -3.07 -13.61 53.90
CA PHE A 477 -2.61 -12.27 53.53
C PHE A 477 -1.52 -12.38 52.47
N LEU A 478 -1.71 -11.70 51.33
CA LEU A 478 -0.64 -11.51 50.34
C LEU A 478 -0.05 -10.11 50.53
N THR A 479 1.24 -10.04 50.85
CA THR A 479 1.96 -8.78 51.07
C THR A 479 3.00 -8.54 49.99
N CYS A 480 2.92 -7.35 49.38
CA CYS A 480 3.81 -6.86 48.34
C CYS A 480 4.33 -5.47 48.71
N GLN A 481 5.66 -5.34 48.81
CA GLN A 481 6.33 -4.14 49.29
C GLN A 481 6.98 -3.32 48.14
N SER A 482 7.29 -3.93 46.99
CA SER A 482 7.88 -3.27 45.80
C SER A 482 7.39 -3.89 44.48
N GLN A 483 7.45 -3.15 43.37
CA GLN A 483 7.15 -3.62 41.99
C GLN A 483 5.70 -4.11 41.78
N VAL A 484 4.71 -3.33 42.25
CA VAL A 484 3.29 -3.66 42.11
C VAL A 484 2.70 -2.91 40.91
N HIS A 485 2.10 -3.62 39.96
CA HIS A 485 1.29 -3.02 38.90
C HIS A 485 -0.16 -3.47 39.03
N ILE A 486 -1.08 -2.51 39.00
CA ILE A 486 -2.52 -2.74 39.02
C ILE A 486 -3.08 -2.17 37.71
N SER A 487 -3.68 -3.03 36.88
CA SER A 487 -4.37 -2.62 35.66
C SER A 487 -5.84 -3.02 35.72
N SER A 488 -6.73 -2.07 35.41
CA SER A 488 -8.16 -2.32 35.20
C SER A 488 -8.40 -2.65 33.72
N GLY A 489 -9.04 -3.79 33.45
CA GLY A 489 -9.49 -4.15 32.11
C GLY A 489 -10.88 -3.59 31.81
N THR A 490 -11.62 -4.21 30.87
CA THR A 490 -13.03 -3.88 30.58
C THR A 490 -13.91 -4.01 31.83
N GLU A 491 -15.08 -3.33 31.84
CA GLU A 491 -15.96 -2.86 32.95
C GLU A 491 -16.15 -3.68 34.25
N ASP A 492 -15.58 -4.87 34.42
CA ASP A 492 -15.60 -5.65 35.68
C ASP A 492 -14.38 -6.62 35.74
N SER A 493 -13.18 -6.21 35.32
CA SER A 493 -11.95 -7.04 35.36
C SER A 493 -10.72 -6.28 35.84
N TYR A 494 -9.84 -6.94 36.61
CA TYR A 494 -8.59 -6.36 37.08
C TYR A 494 -7.45 -7.37 37.05
N THR A 495 -6.23 -6.89 36.82
CA THR A 495 -4.99 -7.67 36.97
C THR A 495 -4.07 -6.95 37.97
N VAL A 496 -3.54 -7.70 38.94
CA VAL A 496 -2.54 -7.22 39.89
C VAL A 496 -1.30 -8.09 39.78
N THR A 497 -0.16 -7.50 39.47
CA THR A 497 1.13 -8.19 39.39
C THR A 497 2.10 -7.62 40.42
N CYS A 498 3.00 -8.47 40.91
CA CYS A 498 3.98 -8.11 41.92
C CYS A 498 5.25 -8.97 41.78
N GLY A 499 6.41 -8.31 41.70
CA GLY A 499 7.73 -8.92 41.44
C GLY A 499 8.13 -8.85 39.96
N LEU A 500 9.37 -9.27 39.63
CA LEU A 500 9.91 -9.26 38.26
C LEU A 500 9.58 -10.58 37.52
N PRO A 501 8.72 -10.56 36.47
CA PRO A 501 8.62 -11.67 35.54
C PRO A 501 9.83 -11.68 34.59
N LEU A 502 10.40 -12.85 34.29
CA LEU A 502 11.39 -12.99 33.21
C LEU A 502 10.67 -13.22 31.88
N PRO A 503 11.09 -12.57 30.77
CA PRO A 503 10.51 -12.80 29.45
C PRO A 503 11.02 -14.12 28.87
N CYS A 504 10.11 -15.05 28.59
CA CYS A 504 10.36 -16.19 27.70
C CYS A 504 9.09 -16.47 26.90
N MET A 505 9.21 -16.39 25.58
CA MET A 505 8.18 -16.67 24.58
C MET A 505 7.63 -18.10 24.72
N ALA A 506 6.32 -18.25 24.54
CA ALA A 506 5.66 -19.53 24.37
C ALA A 506 5.85 -20.04 22.92
N ASP A 507 6.27 -21.31 22.84
CA ASP A 507 6.16 -22.28 21.75
C ASP A 507 6.85 -22.03 20.39
N ALA A 508 8.09 -22.55 20.28
CA ALA A 508 8.62 -23.10 19.03
C ALA A 508 9.12 -24.54 19.26
N GLN A 509 8.47 -25.51 18.61
CA GLN A 509 8.95 -26.88 18.50
C GLN A 509 9.93 -27.02 17.33
N ARG A 510 11.10 -27.59 17.65
CA ARG A 510 12.03 -28.39 16.82
C ARG A 510 13.06 -27.69 15.92
N ASN A 511 14.32 -27.90 16.36
CA ASN A 511 15.55 -28.28 15.65
C ASN A 511 16.62 -27.20 15.36
N LEU A 512 17.73 -27.34 16.12
CA LEU A 512 19.15 -27.02 15.89
C LEU A 512 19.47 -25.98 14.82
N SER A 513 20.04 -24.80 15.14
CA SER A 513 21.39 -24.67 15.72
C SER A 513 21.70 -23.20 16.12
N GLY A 514 22.24 -23.03 17.33
CA GLY A 514 23.08 -21.92 17.83
C GLY A 514 22.70 -20.45 17.60
N SER A 515 22.24 -19.76 18.65
CA SER A 515 22.84 -18.48 19.05
C SER A 515 22.72 -18.24 20.56
N LEU A 516 23.83 -17.75 21.11
CA LEU A 516 24.17 -17.55 22.51
C LEU A 516 23.44 -16.32 23.05
N CYS A 517 22.69 -16.45 24.15
CA CYS A 517 22.26 -15.31 24.95
C CYS A 517 23.31 -15.05 26.05
N SER A 518 23.97 -13.90 25.99
CA SER A 518 24.91 -13.44 27.00
C SER A 518 24.31 -12.27 27.77
N GLY A 519 23.91 -12.53 29.01
CA GLY A 519 23.56 -11.57 30.08
C GLY A 519 23.87 -12.26 31.42
N PRO A 520 24.29 -11.51 32.47
CA PRO A 520 25.17 -12.02 33.51
C PRO A 520 24.55 -13.12 34.36
N GLU A 521 25.41 -14.07 34.73
CA GLU A 521 25.11 -15.30 35.43
C GLU A 521 24.31 -15.09 36.74
N ILE A 522 23.06 -15.56 36.76
CA ILE A 522 22.66 -16.57 37.75
C ILE A 522 22.04 -17.73 36.96
N ALA A 523 22.91 -18.51 36.32
CA ALA A 523 22.54 -19.82 35.82
C ALA A 523 22.13 -20.71 37.01
N GLY A 524 20.93 -21.28 36.96
CA GLY A 524 20.65 -22.54 37.65
C GLY A 524 19.76 -22.56 38.89
N VAL A 525 18.89 -21.57 39.14
CA VAL A 525 17.84 -21.73 40.18
C VAL A 525 16.59 -22.39 39.56
N PRO A 526 16.24 -23.65 39.90
CA PRO A 526 15.00 -24.25 39.40
C PRO A 526 13.79 -23.50 39.97
N ARG A 527 12.87 -23.07 39.09
CA ARG A 527 11.63 -22.35 39.47
C ARG A 527 10.41 -23.25 39.41
N ILE A 528 9.50 -23.07 40.38
CA ILE A 528 8.21 -23.77 40.44
C ILE A 528 7.13 -22.74 40.10
N LYS A 529 6.47 -22.91 38.93
CA LYS A 529 5.27 -22.14 38.57
C LYS A 529 4.03 -22.92 38.99
N THR A 530 3.04 -22.25 39.56
CA THR A 530 1.73 -22.85 39.85
C THR A 530 0.62 -21.84 39.62
N THR A 531 -0.37 -22.25 38.84
CA THR A 531 -1.59 -21.49 38.60
C THR A 531 -2.75 -22.10 39.40
N ALA A 532 -3.57 -21.22 39.97
CA ALA A 532 -4.75 -21.58 40.73
C ALA A 532 -5.92 -20.71 40.30
N THR A 533 -6.97 -21.34 39.76
CA THR A 533 -8.21 -20.66 39.37
C THR A 533 -9.29 -20.90 40.42
N PHE A 534 -9.88 -19.82 40.90
CA PHE A 534 -10.94 -19.78 41.89
C PHE A 534 -12.21 -19.28 41.19
N ARG A 535 -13.26 -20.10 41.16
CA ARG A 535 -14.57 -19.71 40.62
C ARG A 535 -15.45 -19.25 41.78
N SER A 536 -16.02 -18.05 41.66
CA SER A 536 -16.96 -17.49 42.63
C SER A 536 -18.32 -17.29 41.94
N GLY A 537 -19.40 -17.76 42.56
CA GLY A 537 -20.75 -17.55 42.03
C GLY A 537 -21.16 -16.07 42.05
N ALA A 538 -21.93 -15.66 41.03
CA ALA A 538 -22.73 -14.43 40.86
C ALA A 538 -22.22 -13.08 41.45
N ALA A 539 -20.91 -12.88 41.64
CA ALA A 539 -20.35 -11.62 42.15
C ALA A 539 -19.45 -10.95 41.10
N LYS A 540 -19.56 -9.62 40.94
CA LYS A 540 -18.69 -8.81 40.06
C LYS A 540 -17.30 -8.59 40.69
N CYS A 541 -16.25 -8.46 39.88
CA CYS A 541 -14.89 -8.20 40.35
C CYS A 541 -14.76 -6.75 40.84
N ASN A 542 -14.71 -6.52 42.15
CA ASN A 542 -14.58 -5.17 42.71
C ASN A 542 -13.49 -5.12 43.78
N LEU A 543 -12.50 -4.24 43.57
CA LEU A 543 -11.34 -4.06 44.46
C LEU A 543 -11.50 -2.74 45.22
N LYS A 544 -11.82 -2.79 46.51
CA LYS A 544 -11.98 -1.59 47.34
C LYS A 544 -10.76 -1.38 48.23
N ARG A 545 -10.29 -0.12 48.30
CA ARG A 545 -9.30 0.32 49.28
C ARG A 545 -10.03 0.56 50.60
N THR A 546 -9.65 -0.17 51.64
CA THR A 546 -10.20 0.02 52.99
C THR A 546 -9.32 1.02 53.75
N GLU A 547 -9.87 2.17 54.14
CA GLU A 547 -9.27 3.03 55.17
C GLU A 547 -9.70 2.52 56.55
N GLU A 548 -8.96 1.58 57.12
CA GLU A 548 -9.07 1.27 58.54
C GLU A 548 -7.83 1.76 59.31
N LYS A 549 -8.11 2.39 60.46
CA LYS A 549 -7.16 2.95 61.43
C LYS A 549 -5.98 1.99 61.70
N LEU A 550 -4.83 2.33 61.12
CA LEU A 550 -3.51 1.77 61.43
C LEU A 550 -3.06 2.19 62.83
N LYS A 551 -3.66 1.63 63.88
CA LYS A 551 -3.12 1.74 65.26
C LYS A 551 -3.73 0.78 66.28
N GLU A 552 -4.07 -0.47 65.93
CA GLU A 552 -4.44 -1.44 66.99
C GLU A 552 -4.10 -2.92 66.74
N SER A 553 -3.53 -3.31 65.58
CA SER A 553 -3.09 -4.72 65.35
C SER A 553 -1.58 -4.96 65.34
N LEU A 554 -0.75 -3.96 65.61
CA LEU A 554 0.71 -4.14 65.74
C LEU A 554 1.18 -4.41 67.18
N ASN A 555 0.28 -4.32 68.17
CA ASN A 555 0.62 -4.56 69.59
C ASN A 555 0.09 -5.87 70.18
N SER A 556 -0.52 -6.76 69.39
CA SER A 556 -0.93 -8.10 69.86
C SER A 556 -0.08 -9.25 69.31
N ALA A 557 1.04 -8.97 68.63
CA ALA A 557 1.97 -9.99 68.13
C ALA A 557 3.14 -10.29 69.08
N HIS A 558 3.09 -9.83 70.34
CA HIS A 558 4.09 -10.14 71.38
C HIS A 558 3.50 -10.79 72.65
N SER A 559 2.27 -11.31 72.58
CA SER A 559 1.75 -12.16 73.64
C SER A 559 0.68 -13.12 73.12
N ASP A 560 1.10 -14.17 72.40
CA ASP A 560 0.47 -15.49 72.58
C ASP A 560 1.28 -16.59 71.87
N SER A 561 1.93 -17.41 72.69
CA SER A 561 2.70 -18.57 72.28
C SER A 561 1.79 -19.77 71.98
N ARG A 562 0.98 -19.73 70.91
CA ARG A 562 0.44 -20.93 70.21
C ARG A 562 -0.55 -20.56 69.09
N SER A 563 -0.07 -20.05 67.96
CA SER A 563 -0.81 -20.13 66.69
C SER A 563 0.05 -20.87 65.66
N LEU A 564 -0.39 -22.05 65.23
CA LEU A 564 0.28 -22.87 64.23
C LEU A 564 0.15 -22.22 62.84
N PHE A 565 1.06 -21.28 62.53
CA PHE A 565 1.21 -20.75 61.17
C PHE A 565 1.54 -21.89 60.20
N THR A 566 0.84 -21.96 59.08
CA THR A 566 1.36 -22.71 57.93
C THR A 566 2.41 -21.84 57.27
N GLU A 567 3.67 -22.00 57.70
CA GLU A 567 4.91 -21.68 56.97
C GLU A 567 4.80 -20.58 55.88
N ASN A 568 5.28 -19.36 56.17
CA ASN A 568 5.37 -18.25 55.21
C ASN A 568 6.03 -18.69 53.91
N VAL A 569 5.42 -18.41 52.75
CA VAL A 569 6.01 -18.72 51.44
C VAL A 569 6.31 -17.40 50.73
N GLN A 570 7.58 -17.22 50.35
CA GLN A 570 8.07 -16.08 49.59
C GLN A 570 8.12 -16.45 48.10
N PHE A 571 7.55 -15.62 47.24
CA PHE A 571 7.48 -15.82 45.81
C PHE A 571 8.45 -14.90 45.09
N SER A 572 8.88 -15.28 43.88
CA SER A 572 9.62 -14.39 42.97
C SER A 572 8.69 -13.54 42.12
N TYR A 573 7.51 -14.06 41.76
CA TYR A 573 6.49 -13.34 41.01
C TYR A 573 5.08 -13.82 41.37
N VAL A 574 4.12 -12.91 41.43
CA VAL A 574 2.70 -13.20 41.64
C VAL A 574 1.84 -12.39 40.67
N SER A 575 0.90 -13.05 39.98
CA SER A 575 -0.09 -12.40 39.11
C SER A 575 -1.50 -12.85 39.51
N LEU A 576 -2.38 -11.88 39.78
CA LEU A 576 -3.78 -12.09 40.16
C LEU A 576 -4.68 -11.45 39.10
N ARG A 577 -5.50 -12.23 38.41
CA ARG A 577 -6.43 -11.75 37.38
C ARG A 577 -7.86 -12.11 37.74
N CYS A 578 -8.76 -11.13 37.83
CA CYS A 578 -10.20 -11.36 37.98
C CYS A 578 -10.94 -11.04 36.68
N THR A 579 -11.76 -11.97 36.21
CA THR A 579 -12.58 -11.81 35.00
C THR A 579 -14.05 -12.17 35.27
N SER A 580 -14.98 -11.27 34.95
CA SER A 580 -16.42 -11.54 34.91
C SER A 580 -16.86 -11.96 33.50
N SER A 581 -17.65 -13.04 33.38
CA SER A 581 -18.16 -13.51 32.08
C SER A 581 -19.25 -12.56 31.55
N GLY A 582 -18.90 -11.68 30.60
CA GLY A 582 -19.84 -10.91 29.79
C GLY A 582 -19.71 -11.30 28.32
N GLN A 583 -20.76 -11.89 27.76
CA GLN A 583 -21.03 -12.21 26.34
C GLN A 583 -19.92 -12.93 25.53
N ARG A 584 -20.15 -14.22 25.23
CA ARG A 584 -19.46 -14.94 24.15
C ARG A 584 -20.30 -14.96 22.86
N ALA A 585 -19.66 -14.62 21.75
CA ALA A 585 -20.18 -14.85 20.40
C ALA A 585 -20.41 -16.34 20.13
N ARG A 586 -21.52 -16.65 19.44
CA ARG A 586 -22.00 -18.00 19.14
C ARG A 586 -21.00 -18.79 18.28
N SER A 587 -20.48 -19.90 18.81
CA SER A 587 -19.87 -20.97 18.02
C SER A 587 -20.87 -22.09 17.78
N ARG A 588 -20.88 -22.60 16.54
CA ARG A 588 -21.85 -23.55 15.99
C ARG A 588 -21.29 -24.97 16.12
N HIS A 589 -21.34 -25.58 17.31
CA HIS A 589 -21.39 -27.04 17.48
C HIS A 589 -21.92 -27.40 18.88
N GLY A 590 -23.01 -28.16 18.90
CA GLY A 590 -23.77 -28.46 20.11
C GLY A 590 -23.16 -29.54 20.99
N ARG A 591 -23.10 -29.27 22.30
CA ARG A 591 -23.40 -30.18 23.41
C ARG A 591 -23.65 -29.31 24.66
N ARG A 592 -24.85 -29.40 25.23
CA ARG A 592 -25.26 -28.64 26.43
C ARG A 592 -24.47 -29.13 27.64
N ALA A 593 -23.70 -28.24 28.27
CA ALA A 593 -23.22 -28.37 29.63
C ALA A 593 -23.74 -27.15 30.41
N GLY A 594 -24.24 -27.40 31.62
CA GLY A 594 -25.10 -26.48 32.39
C GLY A 594 -24.51 -25.12 32.73
N GLU A 595 -25.44 -24.17 32.90
CA GLU A 595 -25.26 -22.81 33.39
C GLU A 595 -24.56 -22.76 34.75
N ASP A 596 -23.49 -21.98 34.84
CA ASP A 596 -22.99 -21.40 36.09
C ASP A 596 -22.26 -20.10 35.73
N ASP A 597 -22.98 -18.97 35.79
CA ASP A 597 -22.50 -17.63 35.43
C ASP A 597 -21.85 -17.00 36.67
N GLY A 598 -20.52 -16.80 36.63
CA GLY A 598 -19.75 -16.34 37.79
C GLY A 598 -18.41 -15.72 37.40
N SER A 599 -17.85 -14.91 38.31
CA SER A 599 -16.51 -14.35 38.17
C SER A 599 -15.45 -15.39 38.52
N SER A 600 -14.34 -15.37 37.80
CA SER A 600 -13.18 -16.22 38.08
C SER A 600 -11.95 -15.40 38.40
N ILE A 601 -11.33 -15.68 39.54
CA ILE A 601 -10.03 -15.14 39.93
C ILE A 601 -8.98 -16.19 39.59
N THR A 602 -7.99 -15.85 38.78
CA THR A 602 -6.85 -16.70 38.45
C THR A 602 -5.60 -16.12 39.09
N ALA A 603 -4.94 -16.90 39.94
CA ALA A 603 -3.68 -16.54 40.57
C ALA A 603 -2.54 -17.40 40.04
N GLU A 604 -1.47 -16.77 39.59
CA GLU A 604 -0.22 -17.39 39.18
C GLU A 604 0.87 -17.03 40.18
N PHE A 605 1.56 -18.05 40.68
CA PHE A 605 2.65 -17.94 41.64
C PHE A 605 3.92 -18.56 41.08
N GLU A 606 5.02 -17.82 41.12
CA GLU A 606 6.36 -18.34 40.82
C GLU A 606 7.20 -18.35 42.10
N LEU A 607 7.79 -19.51 42.40
CA LEU A 607 8.64 -19.74 43.57
C LEU A 607 10.02 -20.23 43.12
N ASP A 608 11.07 -19.55 43.58
CA ASP A 608 12.45 -20.00 43.40
C ASP A 608 12.76 -21.12 44.41
N VAL A 609 13.36 -22.23 43.97
CA VAL A 609 13.82 -23.29 44.88
C VAL A 609 15.03 -22.79 45.66
N ASN A 610 14.95 -22.80 46.99
CA ASN A 610 16.05 -22.38 47.85
C ASN A 610 17.19 -23.42 47.79
N LEU A 611 18.32 -23.04 47.17
CA LEU A 611 19.50 -23.89 47.01
C LEU A 611 20.21 -24.16 48.36
N GLU A 612 19.96 -23.34 49.38
CA GLU A 612 20.53 -23.52 50.73
C GLU A 612 19.90 -24.69 51.52
N GLU A 613 18.77 -25.25 51.06
CA GLU A 613 18.11 -26.40 51.70
C GLU A 613 18.63 -27.77 51.18
N VAL A 614 19.58 -27.77 50.23
CA VAL A 614 20.21 -29.00 49.73
C VAL A 614 21.18 -29.54 50.78
N THR A 615 20.96 -30.78 51.20
CA THR A 615 21.81 -31.47 52.18
C THR A 615 22.33 -32.78 51.59
N GLU A 616 23.36 -33.39 52.19
CA GLU A 616 23.86 -34.71 51.75
C GLU A 616 22.77 -35.80 51.72
N SER A 617 21.67 -35.61 52.46
CA SER A 617 20.52 -36.52 52.53
C SER A 617 19.35 -36.19 51.58
N CYS A 618 19.34 -35.01 50.95
CA CYS A 618 18.24 -34.53 50.10
C CYS A 618 18.82 -33.60 49.02
N ASP A 619 18.88 -34.13 47.80
CA ASP A 619 19.37 -33.46 46.60
C ASP A 619 18.39 -32.38 46.08
N LEU A 620 18.79 -31.66 45.03
CA LEU A 620 17.97 -30.61 44.40
C LEU A 620 16.58 -31.11 43.97
N SER A 621 16.46 -32.36 43.55
CA SER A 621 15.18 -32.96 43.14
C SER A 621 14.27 -33.22 44.34
N CYS A 622 14.84 -33.64 45.47
CA CYS A 622 14.16 -33.81 46.75
C CYS A 622 13.69 -32.46 47.34
N VAL A 623 14.55 -31.44 47.37
CA VAL A 623 14.20 -30.08 47.84
C VAL A 623 13.08 -29.47 46.98
N ARG A 624 13.18 -29.60 45.65
CA ARG A 624 12.12 -29.16 44.73
C ARG A 624 10.78 -29.84 45.02
N ARG A 625 10.75 -31.17 45.21
CA ARG A 625 9.51 -31.90 45.57
C ARG A 625 8.95 -31.47 46.92
N ARG A 626 9.82 -31.14 47.89
CA ARG A 626 9.42 -30.63 49.21
C ARG A 626 8.77 -29.24 49.10
N SER A 627 9.37 -28.34 48.32
CA SER A 627 8.84 -27.00 48.02
C SER A 627 7.52 -27.06 47.26
N GLU A 628 7.38 -27.95 46.27
CA GLU A 628 6.10 -28.19 45.56
C GLU A 628 5.00 -28.70 46.51
N LYS A 629 5.34 -29.59 47.45
CA LYS A 629 4.39 -30.11 48.44
C LYS A 629 3.93 -29.03 49.43
N ARG A 630 4.85 -28.16 49.88
CA ARG A 630 4.56 -26.98 50.71
C ARG A 630 3.64 -26.01 49.96
N LEU A 631 3.97 -25.69 48.72
CA LEU A 631 3.18 -24.81 47.85
C LEU A 631 1.75 -25.34 47.63
N ARG A 632 1.60 -26.64 47.29
CA ARG A 632 0.28 -27.27 47.12
C ARG A 632 -0.57 -27.23 48.39
N LYS A 633 0.03 -27.30 49.58
CA LYS A 633 -0.68 -27.19 50.86
C LYS A 633 -1.14 -25.76 51.12
N THR A 634 -0.29 -24.77 50.85
CA THR A 634 -0.61 -23.35 51.02
C THR A 634 -1.70 -22.91 50.04
N ILE A 635 -1.63 -23.30 48.76
CA ILE A 635 -2.67 -22.99 47.75
C ILE A 635 -4.02 -23.61 48.09
N ARG A 636 -4.07 -24.82 48.67
CA ARG A 636 -5.34 -25.41 49.15
C ARG A 636 -5.97 -24.61 50.29
N THR A 637 -5.14 -24.00 51.15
CA THR A 637 -5.60 -23.17 52.26
C THR A 637 -6.08 -21.81 51.74
N LEU A 638 -5.33 -21.21 50.80
CA LEU A 638 -5.73 -20.01 50.07
C LEU A 638 -7.08 -20.20 49.35
N ARG A 639 -7.29 -21.33 48.67
CA ARG A 639 -8.57 -21.65 48.02
C ARG A 639 -9.75 -21.65 48.99
N LYS A 640 -9.56 -22.16 50.20
CA LYS A 640 -10.59 -22.15 51.25
C LYS A 640 -10.84 -20.74 51.78
N SER A 641 -9.79 -19.94 51.92
CA SER A 641 -9.84 -18.56 52.39
C SER A 641 -10.58 -17.63 51.42
N ILE A 642 -10.27 -17.73 50.11
CA ILE A 642 -10.94 -16.97 49.04
C ILE A 642 -12.43 -17.32 48.97
N ASN A 643 -12.77 -18.61 49.04
CA ASN A 643 -14.17 -19.06 48.99
C ASN A 643 -14.99 -18.59 50.21
N ARG A 644 -14.34 -18.23 51.32
CA ARG A 644 -14.95 -17.76 52.57
C ARG A 644 -14.79 -16.25 52.81
N GLU A 645 -14.36 -15.48 51.79
CA GLU A 645 -14.18 -14.01 51.88
C GLU A 645 -13.17 -13.57 52.96
N GLN A 646 -12.16 -14.40 53.25
CA GLN A 646 -11.17 -14.16 54.32
C GLN A 646 -9.75 -13.92 53.77
N PHE A 647 -9.66 -13.49 52.50
CA PHE A 647 -8.40 -13.22 51.80
C PHE A 647 -8.20 -11.71 51.63
N HIS A 648 -7.09 -11.20 52.15
CA HIS A 648 -6.77 -9.77 52.11
C HIS A 648 -5.48 -9.50 51.35
N LEU A 649 -5.49 -8.42 50.57
CA LEU A 649 -4.35 -7.97 49.77
C LEU A 649 -3.69 -6.76 50.43
N ARG A 650 -2.36 -6.75 50.50
CA ARG A 650 -1.59 -5.62 51.03
C ARG A 650 -0.52 -5.20 50.03
N PHE A 651 -0.67 -4.02 49.46
CA PHE A 651 0.24 -3.44 48.46
C PHE A 651 0.80 -2.11 48.97
N ALA A 652 2.13 -1.96 48.97
CA ALA A 652 2.83 -0.71 49.32
C ALA A 652 2.30 -0.07 50.62
N GLY A 653 1.99 -0.89 51.63
CA GLY A 653 1.47 -0.45 52.93
C GLY A 653 -0.05 -0.27 53.05
N SER A 654 -0.81 -0.27 51.94
CA SER A 654 -2.28 -0.16 51.93
C SER A 654 -2.98 -1.53 51.88
N ALA A 655 -4.10 -1.67 52.58
CA ALA A 655 -4.92 -2.90 52.59
C ALA A 655 -6.11 -2.79 51.63
N TYR A 656 -6.38 -3.88 50.91
CA TYR A 656 -7.44 -3.99 49.92
C TYR A 656 -8.30 -5.23 50.19
N GLU A 657 -9.60 -5.08 49.97
CA GLU A 657 -10.59 -6.15 50.11
C GLU A 657 -11.28 -6.45 48.77
N ILE A 658 -11.59 -7.73 48.56
CA ILE A 658 -12.32 -8.22 47.39
C ILE A 658 -13.80 -8.32 47.81
N SER A 659 -14.61 -7.32 47.47
CA SER A 659 -16.01 -7.25 47.94
C SER A 659 -17.00 -7.90 46.97
N ARG A 660 -17.97 -8.65 47.50
CA ARG A 660 -19.17 -9.11 46.77
C ARG A 660 -20.31 -8.12 47.01
N SER A 661 -20.72 -7.35 46.00
CA SER A 661 -21.96 -6.56 46.09
C SER A 661 -23.09 -7.27 45.34
N PRO A 662 -24.27 -7.49 45.97
CA PRO A 662 -25.44 -7.98 45.25
C PRO A 662 -26.03 -6.84 44.41
N GLY A 663 -26.03 -7.00 43.09
CA GLY A 663 -26.63 -6.05 42.16
C GLY A 663 -28.13 -5.92 42.41
N GLN A 664 -28.57 -4.70 42.73
CA GLN A 664 -29.98 -4.36 42.82
C GLN A 664 -30.58 -4.32 41.41
N LEU A 665 -31.59 -5.17 41.15
CA LEU A 665 -32.33 -5.17 39.89
C LEU A 665 -33.09 -3.85 39.71
N SER A 666 -32.98 -3.26 38.53
CA SER A 666 -34.12 -2.69 37.79
C SER A 666 -33.73 -2.45 36.34
N GLY A 667 -34.51 -3.05 35.43
CA GLY A 667 -34.48 -2.74 34.01
C GLY A 667 -35.27 -1.48 33.67
N THR A 668 -35.19 -1.14 32.39
CA THR A 668 -35.98 -0.15 31.64
C THR A 668 -35.70 1.33 31.94
N GLY A 669 -35.20 2.03 30.92
CA GLY A 669 -35.17 3.50 30.84
C GLY A 669 -33.77 4.07 30.58
N GLU A 670 -33.56 4.57 29.35
CA GLU A 670 -32.51 5.54 29.06
C GLU A 670 -32.57 6.70 30.07
N LEU A 671 -31.44 7.01 30.71
CA LEU A 671 -31.17 8.27 31.40
C LEU A 671 -29.74 8.71 31.00
N PRO A 672 -29.56 9.90 30.39
CA PRO A 672 -28.26 10.35 29.92
C PRO A 672 -27.49 11.00 31.08
N GLY A 673 -26.22 10.61 31.29
CA GLY A 673 -25.31 11.47 32.05
C GLY A 673 -24.25 10.84 32.95
N GLN A 674 -24.04 9.51 32.95
CA GLN A 674 -22.92 8.92 33.70
C GLN A 674 -21.78 8.54 32.76
N CYS A 675 -20.72 9.33 32.84
CA CYS A 675 -19.47 9.11 32.12
C CYS A 675 -18.53 8.24 32.96
N ALA A 676 -17.63 7.50 32.29
CA ALA A 676 -16.64 6.65 32.96
C ALA A 676 -15.68 7.49 33.82
N ALA A 677 -15.04 6.86 34.81
CA ALA A 677 -14.01 7.51 35.62
C ALA A 677 -12.91 8.08 34.71
N GLY A 678 -12.58 9.36 34.88
CA GLY A 678 -11.71 10.10 33.95
C GLY A 678 -12.47 10.96 32.91
N GLN A 679 -13.80 10.87 32.85
CA GLN A 679 -14.63 11.60 31.89
C GLN A 679 -15.75 12.38 32.57
N VAL A 680 -16.06 13.56 32.02
CA VAL A 680 -17.14 14.43 32.49
C VAL A 680 -18.21 14.61 31.40
N PRO A 681 -19.49 14.71 31.78
CA PRO A 681 -20.56 14.97 30.83
C PRO A 681 -20.50 16.43 30.35
N VAL A 682 -20.25 16.64 29.06
CA VAL A 682 -20.37 17.94 28.39
C VAL A 682 -21.46 17.84 27.34
N GLY A 683 -22.67 18.30 27.67
CA GLY A 683 -23.86 18.14 26.83
C GLY A 683 -24.37 16.69 26.82
N ARG A 684 -24.52 16.08 25.63
CA ARG A 684 -24.91 14.66 25.46
C ARG A 684 -23.72 13.70 25.25
N LYS A 685 -22.49 14.19 25.37
CA LYS A 685 -21.26 13.40 25.14
C LYS A 685 -20.36 13.44 26.37
N CYS A 686 -19.72 12.31 26.65
CA CYS A 686 -18.69 12.20 27.68
C CYS A 686 -17.35 12.65 27.10
N VAL A 687 -16.68 13.56 27.80
CA VAL A 687 -15.39 14.13 27.40
C VAL A 687 -14.37 13.80 28.47
N SER A 688 -13.20 13.28 28.09
CA SER A 688 -12.11 13.01 29.01
C SER A 688 -11.59 14.30 29.65
N CYS A 689 -11.16 14.23 30.91
CA CYS A 689 -10.48 15.34 31.56
C CYS A 689 -9.21 15.68 30.78
N GLY A 690 -9.08 16.92 30.31
CA GLY A 690 -7.94 17.34 29.51
C GLY A 690 -6.64 17.43 30.33
N ALA A 691 -5.49 17.45 29.65
CA ALA A 691 -4.20 17.65 30.28
C ALA A 691 -4.19 18.88 31.22
N GLY A 692 -3.48 18.76 32.34
CA GLY A 692 -3.47 19.72 33.44
C GLY A 692 -4.66 19.61 34.41
N THR A 693 -5.57 18.65 34.19
CA THR A 693 -6.69 18.35 35.10
C THR A 693 -6.74 16.88 35.48
N TYR A 694 -7.21 16.56 36.68
CA TYR A 694 -7.49 15.20 37.13
C TYR A 694 -8.98 15.05 37.47
N PHE A 695 -9.49 13.83 37.31
CA PHE A 695 -10.87 13.50 37.65
C PHE A 695 -11.03 13.30 39.16
N ASP A 696 -11.74 14.21 39.81
CA ASP A 696 -12.05 14.10 41.23
C ASP A 696 -13.35 13.30 41.44
N GLY A 697 -13.21 12.07 41.95
CA GLY A 697 -14.31 11.13 42.13
C GLY A 697 -15.38 11.59 43.12
N ASP A 698 -15.02 12.44 44.08
CA ASP A 698 -15.96 12.99 45.06
C ASP A 698 -16.80 14.15 44.50
N GLN A 699 -16.26 14.89 43.52
CA GLN A 699 -16.92 16.06 42.92
C GLN A 699 -17.48 15.80 41.52
N GLY A 700 -17.15 14.67 40.89
CA GLY A 700 -17.64 14.28 39.57
C GLY A 700 -17.24 15.26 38.45
N ARG A 701 -16.11 15.97 38.61
CA ARG A 701 -15.62 17.00 37.69
C ARG A 701 -14.10 16.95 37.52
N CYS A 702 -13.62 17.49 36.41
CA CYS A 702 -12.19 17.68 36.17
C CYS A 702 -11.70 18.90 36.96
N VAL A 703 -10.71 18.69 37.83
CA VAL A 703 -10.11 19.73 38.66
C VAL A 703 -8.67 19.96 38.18
N LEU A 704 -8.23 21.22 38.16
CA LEU A 704 -6.84 21.55 37.79
C LEU A 704 -5.84 20.94 38.78
N CYS A 705 -4.69 20.52 38.26
CA CYS A 705 -3.61 20.03 39.10
C CYS A 705 -3.16 21.10 40.10
N PRO A 706 -3.00 20.75 41.41
CA PRO A 706 -2.47 21.67 42.41
C PRO A 706 -1.07 22.18 42.04
N ALA A 707 -0.68 23.35 42.57
CA ALA A 707 0.66 23.90 42.35
C ALA A 707 1.74 22.89 42.79
N GLY A 708 2.74 22.67 41.93
CA GLY A 708 3.75 21.63 42.14
C GLY A 708 3.33 20.24 41.72
N MET A 709 2.23 20.11 40.98
CA MET A 709 1.84 18.88 40.29
C MET A 709 1.46 19.16 38.83
N TYR A 710 1.71 18.20 37.94
CA TYR A 710 1.32 18.27 36.52
C TYR A 710 0.55 17.04 36.06
N GLN A 711 -0.10 17.16 34.91
CA GLN A 711 -0.78 16.06 34.23
C GLN A 711 -0.70 16.25 32.72
N ASP A 712 -0.13 15.28 32.01
CA ASP A 712 0.15 15.33 30.57
C ASP A 712 -0.78 14.49 29.70
N GLU A 713 -1.54 13.57 30.28
CA GLU A 713 -2.46 12.67 29.56
C GLU A 713 -3.93 12.97 29.86
N GLU A 714 -4.80 12.66 28.91
CA GLU A 714 -6.25 12.84 29.06
C GLU A 714 -6.90 11.72 29.87
N GLY A 715 -7.86 12.06 30.71
CA GLY A 715 -8.67 11.10 31.46
C GLY A 715 -8.01 10.52 32.71
N GLN A 716 -6.92 11.13 33.18
CA GLN A 716 -6.23 10.70 34.39
C GLN A 716 -6.99 11.02 35.69
N MET A 717 -6.77 10.17 36.69
CA MET A 717 -7.47 10.19 37.99
C MET A 717 -6.66 10.90 39.11
N SER A 718 -5.41 11.27 38.84
CA SER A 718 -4.50 11.93 39.79
C SER A 718 -3.44 12.74 39.05
N CYS A 719 -2.81 13.72 39.70
CA CYS A 719 -1.67 14.47 39.14
C CYS A 719 -0.33 13.94 39.66
N GLU A 720 0.73 14.07 38.86
CA GLU A 720 2.10 13.72 39.23
C GLU A 720 2.81 14.92 39.89
N ILE A 721 3.76 14.67 40.81
CA ILE A 721 4.49 15.73 41.51
C ILE A 721 5.61 16.28 40.61
N CYS A 722 5.75 17.60 40.55
CA CYS A 722 6.88 18.27 39.89
C CYS A 722 8.20 17.96 40.66
N PRO A 723 9.22 17.33 40.04
CA PRO A 723 10.51 17.11 40.67
C PRO A 723 11.29 18.42 40.85
N GLY A 724 11.78 18.66 42.06
CA GLY A 724 12.68 19.74 42.42
C GLY A 724 13.31 19.48 43.81
N PRO A 725 14.52 19.96 44.09
CA PRO A 725 15.11 19.83 45.42
C PRO A 725 14.27 20.60 46.44
N GLU A 726 14.11 20.02 47.64
CA GLU A 726 13.38 20.66 48.74
C GLU A 726 13.92 22.08 48.98
N GLY A 727 13.11 23.11 48.68
CA GLY A 727 13.43 24.50 49.02
C GLY A 727 13.50 25.53 47.89
N ARG A 728 13.25 25.20 46.61
CA ARG A 728 12.94 26.23 45.59
C ARG A 728 11.46 26.62 45.68
N GLU A 729 11.14 27.91 45.50
CA GLU A 729 9.76 28.36 45.28
C GLU A 729 9.25 27.71 43.99
N ILE A 730 8.56 26.58 44.13
CA ILE A 730 7.89 25.88 43.03
C ILE A 730 6.93 26.89 42.38
N SER A 731 7.04 27.02 41.06
CA SER A 731 6.22 27.93 40.27
C SER A 731 4.75 27.75 40.66
N LYS A 732 4.07 28.86 40.97
CA LYS A 732 2.65 28.92 41.40
C LYS A 732 1.68 28.59 40.25
N VAL A 733 2.07 27.72 39.33
CA VAL A 733 1.30 27.32 38.15
C VAL A 733 0.35 26.23 38.59
N VAL A 734 -0.93 26.59 38.68
CA VAL A 734 -2.04 25.65 38.92
C VAL A 734 -2.50 25.14 37.57
N GLY A 735 -2.64 23.82 37.43
CA GLY A 735 -3.07 23.18 36.19
C GLY A 735 -1.96 22.95 35.15
N ALA A 736 -0.73 22.69 35.59
CA ALA A 736 0.39 22.40 34.70
C ALA A 736 0.07 21.20 33.80
N ARG A 737 0.12 21.40 32.48
CA ARG A 737 -0.24 20.40 31.45
C ARG A 737 0.92 19.49 31.07
N ASN A 738 2.12 19.84 31.48
CA ASN A 738 3.32 19.06 31.21
C ASN A 738 4.40 19.40 32.23
N MET A 739 5.44 18.58 32.22
CA MET A 739 6.62 18.70 33.07
C MET A 739 7.42 20.01 32.83
N SER A 740 7.23 20.70 31.70
CA SER A 740 7.90 21.98 31.41
C SER A 740 7.24 23.18 32.11
N GLU A 741 5.94 23.09 32.39
CA GLU A 741 5.14 24.10 33.11
C GLU A 741 5.36 24.06 34.64
N CYS A 742 6.02 23.01 35.14
CA CYS A 742 6.34 22.77 36.55
C CYS A 742 7.45 23.65 37.16
N GLY A 743 8.19 24.43 36.35
CA GLY A 743 9.35 25.18 36.84
C GLY A 743 10.31 25.72 35.79
N GLY A 744 9.99 25.66 34.50
CA GLY A 744 10.83 26.17 33.42
C GLY A 744 12.06 25.30 33.19
N GLN A 745 12.00 24.46 32.15
CA GLN A 745 13.15 23.71 31.66
C GLN A 745 14.08 24.62 30.87
N CYS A 746 15.37 24.26 30.80
CA CYS A 746 16.28 24.98 29.92
C CYS A 746 15.87 24.86 28.45
N PRO A 747 15.79 25.96 27.69
CA PRO A 747 15.49 25.92 26.27
C PRO A 747 16.68 25.31 25.49
N PRO A 748 16.48 24.91 24.22
CA PRO A 748 17.57 24.39 23.39
C PRO A 748 18.73 25.40 23.31
N GLY A 749 19.96 24.88 23.30
CA GLY A 749 21.20 25.65 23.36
C GLY A 749 21.59 26.11 24.76
N GLN A 750 20.83 25.73 25.80
CA GLN A 750 21.16 26.02 27.20
C GLN A 750 21.08 24.75 28.07
N TYR A 751 21.79 24.77 29.20
CA TYR A 751 21.84 23.66 30.16
C TYR A 751 21.91 24.20 31.59
N SER A 752 21.62 23.35 32.58
CA SER A 752 21.80 23.64 34.01
C SER A 752 22.21 22.36 34.74
N SER A 753 22.86 22.43 35.89
CA SER A 753 23.23 21.24 36.68
C SER A 753 22.05 20.33 37.01
N ASP A 754 20.86 20.92 37.12
CA ASP A 754 19.61 20.24 37.45
C ASP A 754 18.63 20.22 36.27
N GLY A 755 18.99 20.69 35.07
CA GLY A 755 18.12 20.76 33.89
C GLY A 755 17.03 21.85 33.90
N PHE A 756 16.95 22.67 34.96
CA PHE A 756 15.93 23.72 35.12
C PHE A 756 16.54 25.13 35.14
N ILE A 757 15.71 26.16 34.99
CA ILE A 757 16.11 27.57 35.12
C ILE A 757 16.64 27.84 36.55
N PRO A 758 17.74 28.61 36.72
CA PRO A 758 18.45 29.42 35.73
C PRO A 758 19.42 28.64 34.86
N CYS A 759 19.34 28.87 33.55
CA CYS A 759 20.11 28.14 32.55
C CYS A 759 21.33 28.91 32.09
N LEU A 760 22.37 28.16 31.74
CA LEU A 760 23.61 28.67 31.15
C LEU A 760 23.65 28.33 29.65
N PRO A 761 24.11 29.25 28.79
CA PRO A 761 24.28 28.96 27.37
C PRO A 761 25.37 27.91 27.14
N CYS A 762 25.16 27.01 26.17
CA CYS A 762 26.19 26.05 25.79
C CYS A 762 27.47 26.79 25.33
N PRO A 763 28.65 26.41 25.87
CA PRO A 763 29.92 27.03 25.48
C PRO A 763 30.29 26.74 24.03
N LEU A 764 31.20 27.54 23.47
CA LEU A 764 31.69 27.36 22.09
C LEU A 764 32.25 25.94 21.87
N GLY A 765 31.88 25.33 20.75
CA GLY A 765 32.26 23.94 20.44
C GLY A 765 31.34 22.88 21.06
N THR A 766 30.23 23.30 21.67
CA THR A 766 29.19 22.41 22.17
C THR A 766 27.80 22.88 21.72
N TYR A 767 26.84 21.98 21.64
CA TYR A 767 25.46 22.26 21.24
C TYR A 767 24.46 21.42 22.03
N GLN A 768 23.20 21.87 22.12
CA GLN A 768 22.14 21.13 22.81
C GLN A 768 20.80 21.30 22.07
N PRO A 769 20.31 20.28 21.34
CA PRO A 769 19.05 20.37 20.60
C PRO A 769 17.81 20.21 21.48
N GLU A 770 17.94 19.58 22.65
CA GLU A 770 16.82 19.18 23.49
C GLU A 770 16.62 20.11 24.70
N VAL A 771 15.39 20.19 25.18
CA VAL A 771 15.04 20.97 26.38
C VAL A 771 15.38 20.22 27.66
N GLY A 772 15.66 20.97 28.74
CA GLY A 772 15.75 20.41 30.09
C GLY A 772 16.95 19.50 30.35
N ARG A 773 18.05 19.70 29.63
CA ARG A 773 19.26 18.87 29.69
C ARG A 773 20.27 19.38 30.72
N THR A 774 21.02 18.45 31.32
CA THR A 774 22.03 18.77 32.33
C THR A 774 23.40 19.09 31.76
N THR A 775 23.65 18.77 30.49
CA THR A 775 24.94 18.98 29.80
C THR A 775 24.73 19.33 28.32
N CYS A 776 25.78 19.80 27.64
CA CYS A 776 25.79 20.05 26.19
C CYS A 776 26.62 18.99 25.44
N PHE A 777 26.21 18.62 24.24
CA PHE A 777 26.95 17.70 23.38
C PHE A 777 28.18 18.39 22.77
N PRO A 778 29.37 17.77 22.82
CA PRO A 778 30.54 18.32 22.14
C PRO A 778 30.42 18.15 20.62
N CYS A 779 30.89 19.15 19.85
CA CYS A 779 31.03 19.00 18.40
C CYS A 779 32.06 17.92 18.01
N GLY A 780 33.02 17.60 18.88
CA GLY A 780 34.08 16.62 18.61
C GLY A 780 35.15 17.16 17.65
N GLY A 781 36.33 16.50 17.61
CA GLY A 781 37.39 16.83 16.65
C GLY A 781 37.97 18.25 16.73
N SER A 782 37.91 18.90 17.89
CA SER A 782 38.32 20.33 18.07
C SER A 782 37.55 21.34 17.21
N LEU A 783 36.34 20.97 16.75
CA LEU A 783 35.45 21.89 16.05
C LEU A 783 34.87 22.93 17.02
N VAL A 784 34.76 24.17 16.56
CA VAL A 784 34.12 25.27 17.30
C VAL A 784 32.76 25.58 16.68
N THR A 785 31.83 26.10 17.47
CA THR A 785 30.54 26.59 16.95
C THR A 785 30.66 28.06 16.55
N LYS A 786 29.84 28.51 15.59
CA LYS A 786 29.83 29.92 15.14
C LYS A 786 29.47 30.91 16.25
N ARG A 787 28.68 30.47 17.23
CA ARG A 787 28.19 31.24 18.37
C ARG A 787 28.05 30.36 19.60
N SER A 788 27.99 30.99 20.79
CA SER A 788 27.53 30.32 22.01
C SER A 788 26.04 30.02 21.93
N ALA A 789 25.55 29.08 22.74
CA ALA A 789 24.17 28.58 22.71
C ALA A 789 23.74 27.91 21.39
N ALA A 790 24.65 27.15 20.76
CA ALA A 790 24.34 26.39 19.56
C ALA A 790 23.29 25.29 19.84
N VAL A 791 22.34 25.11 18.92
CA VAL A 791 21.25 24.13 19.06
C VAL A 791 21.48 22.84 18.28
N THR A 792 22.19 22.88 17.16
CA THR A 792 22.40 21.70 16.31
C THR A 792 23.85 21.54 15.89
N PHE A 793 24.22 20.33 15.46
CA PHE A 793 25.56 20.04 14.94
C PHE A 793 25.91 20.88 13.70
N GLN A 794 24.93 21.32 12.91
CA GLN A 794 25.17 22.18 11.73
C GLN A 794 25.76 23.55 12.09
N GLU A 795 25.67 23.97 13.36
CA GLU A 795 26.32 25.19 13.84
C GLU A 795 27.81 24.99 14.20
N CYS A 796 28.29 23.74 14.22
CA CYS A 796 29.71 23.41 14.33
C CYS A 796 30.42 23.72 12.99
N GLU A 797 31.56 24.42 13.04
CA GLU A 797 32.31 24.85 11.87
C GLU A 797 33.12 23.69 11.26
N THR A 798 32.47 22.87 10.44
CA THR A 798 33.12 21.78 9.70
C THR A 798 34.00 22.30 8.57
N LYS A 799 35.15 21.65 8.32
CA LYS A 799 36.05 21.98 7.20
C LYS A 799 35.44 21.72 5.81
N VAL A 800 34.50 20.79 5.72
CA VAL A 800 33.81 20.36 4.50
C VAL A 800 32.37 20.04 4.86
N GLN A 801 31.42 20.51 4.04
CA GLN A 801 30.00 20.20 4.22
C GLN A 801 29.64 18.93 3.46
N CYS A 802 29.13 17.91 4.17
CA CYS A 802 28.76 16.64 3.57
C CYS A 802 27.41 16.74 2.86
N SER A 803 27.35 16.19 1.64
CA SER A 803 26.10 16.02 0.89
C SER A 803 25.23 14.90 1.50
N PRO A 804 23.93 14.86 1.21
CA PRO A 804 23.08 13.72 1.52
C PRO A 804 23.73 12.40 1.11
N GLY A 805 23.46 11.35 1.88
CA GLY A 805 24.10 10.04 1.78
C GLY A 805 25.49 9.98 2.41
N HIS A 806 25.99 11.09 2.98
CA HIS A 806 27.28 11.11 3.65
C HIS A 806 27.16 11.77 5.03
N TYR A 807 27.98 11.29 5.97
CA TYR A 807 28.10 11.87 7.30
C TYR A 807 29.53 12.39 7.55
N TYR A 808 29.62 13.43 8.36
CA TYR A 808 30.89 14.04 8.74
C TYR A 808 31.57 13.26 9.86
N ASN A 809 32.74 12.70 9.59
CA ASN A 809 33.54 12.05 10.62
C ASN A 809 34.47 13.06 11.29
N THR A 810 34.23 13.32 12.58
CA THR A 810 34.97 14.30 13.38
C THR A 810 36.42 13.90 13.67
N SER A 811 36.75 12.61 13.59
CA SER A 811 38.11 12.11 13.83
C SER A 811 39.00 12.26 12.60
N THR A 812 38.45 12.08 11.40
CA THR A 812 39.19 12.17 10.13
C THR A 812 38.96 13.49 9.38
N HIS A 813 37.98 14.29 9.79
CA HIS A 813 37.53 15.52 9.13
C HIS A 813 37.11 15.32 7.66
N ARG A 814 36.56 14.16 7.32
CA ARG A 814 36.11 13.81 5.96
C ARG A 814 34.65 13.35 5.95
N CYS A 815 34.00 13.49 4.80
CA CYS A 815 32.68 12.93 4.56
C CYS A 815 32.78 11.45 4.18
N ILE A 816 32.05 10.61 4.89
CA ILE A 816 32.01 9.17 4.70
C ILE A 816 30.60 8.79 4.25
N ARG A 817 30.48 7.87 3.28
CA ARG A 817 29.18 7.36 2.83
C ARG A 817 28.45 6.63 3.94
N CYS A 818 27.14 6.78 4.00
CA CYS A 818 26.32 6.01 4.93
C CYS A 818 26.42 4.52 4.59
N PRO A 819 26.77 3.65 5.55
CA PRO A 819 26.84 2.21 5.31
C PRO A 819 25.45 1.63 4.99
N ILE A 820 25.44 0.43 4.39
CA ILE A 820 24.22 -0.32 4.11
C ILE A 820 23.35 -0.44 5.36
N GLY A 821 22.04 -0.22 5.22
CA GLY A 821 21.08 -0.20 6.33
C GLY A 821 21.00 1.15 7.05
N THR A 822 21.66 2.19 6.53
CA THR A 822 21.54 3.56 7.04
C THR A 822 21.40 4.56 5.89
N TYR A 823 20.77 5.71 6.17
CA TYR A 823 20.59 6.78 5.19
C TYR A 823 20.80 8.16 5.81
N GLN A 824 21.03 9.18 4.98
CA GLN A 824 21.11 10.58 5.42
C GLN A 824 20.53 11.52 4.35
N GLY A 825 19.40 12.16 4.63
CA GLY A 825 18.75 13.07 3.69
C GLY A 825 19.21 14.52 3.77
N GLU A 826 19.83 14.92 4.88
CA GLU A 826 20.18 16.29 5.18
C GLU A 826 21.67 16.59 4.96
N PHE A 827 21.99 17.85 4.62
CA PHE A 827 23.36 18.30 4.48
C PHE A 827 24.06 18.52 5.83
N GLY A 828 25.35 18.21 5.90
CA GLY A 828 26.21 18.59 7.02
C GLY A 828 25.96 17.88 8.34
N GLN A 829 25.35 16.69 8.32
CA GLN A 829 25.16 15.86 9.51
C GLN A 829 26.41 15.02 9.82
N ASN A 830 26.60 14.64 11.09
CA ASN A 830 27.70 13.78 11.56
C ASN A 830 27.31 12.33 11.83
N TYR A 831 26.08 11.93 11.49
CA TYR A 831 25.57 10.57 11.65
C TYR A 831 24.73 10.15 10.46
N CYS A 832 24.49 8.84 10.33
CA CYS A 832 23.49 8.28 9.43
C CYS A 832 22.34 7.71 10.27
N VAL A 833 21.11 7.84 9.78
CA VAL A 833 19.91 7.30 10.40
C VAL A 833 19.79 5.82 10.03
N SER A 834 19.56 4.94 10.98
CA SER A 834 19.30 3.53 10.68
C SER A 834 17.95 3.36 9.99
N CYS A 835 17.89 2.42 9.07
CA CYS A 835 16.64 1.99 8.47
C CYS A 835 15.68 1.45 9.55
N PRO A 836 14.36 1.71 9.41
CA PRO A 836 13.38 1.35 10.42
C PRO A 836 13.09 -0.16 10.44
N GLY A 837 12.80 -0.71 11.61
CA GLY A 837 12.56 -2.15 11.80
C GLY A 837 13.72 -3.02 11.31
N ASN A 838 13.42 -4.06 10.54
CA ASN A 838 14.41 -5.00 9.99
C ASN A 838 14.79 -4.70 8.52
N THR A 839 14.58 -3.47 8.06
CA THR A 839 14.82 -3.09 6.66
C THR A 839 16.29 -2.71 6.41
N THR A 840 16.75 -2.84 5.17
CA THR A 840 18.12 -2.46 4.76
C THR A 840 18.13 -1.76 3.39
N THR A 841 19.19 -1.01 3.09
CA THR A 841 19.37 -0.36 1.79
C THR A 841 20.09 -1.28 0.81
N ASP A 842 19.88 -1.10 -0.50
CA ASP A 842 20.54 -1.91 -1.52
C ASP A 842 22.02 -1.54 -1.73
N PHE A 843 22.40 -0.30 -1.40
CA PHE A 843 23.74 0.24 -1.61
C PHE A 843 24.13 1.23 -0.49
N ASP A 844 25.41 1.62 -0.48
CA ASP A 844 25.97 2.61 0.45
C ASP A 844 25.73 4.05 -0.03
N GLY A 845 25.57 4.98 0.91
CA GLY A 845 25.29 6.38 0.60
C GLY A 845 23.83 6.66 0.28
N SER A 846 22.92 5.89 0.87
CA SER A 846 21.48 6.09 0.74
C SER A 846 21.06 7.46 1.30
N THR A 847 20.16 8.14 0.60
CA THR A 847 19.75 9.52 0.89
C THR A 847 18.33 9.61 1.46
N ASN A 848 17.50 8.59 1.27
CA ASN A 848 16.08 8.65 1.64
C ASN A 848 15.63 7.34 2.30
N ILE A 849 14.72 7.44 3.26
CA ILE A 849 14.06 6.30 3.90
C ILE A 849 13.35 5.37 2.91
N MET A 850 12.90 5.90 1.76
CA MET A 850 12.29 5.09 0.69
C MET A 850 13.25 4.05 0.07
N GLN A 851 14.55 4.15 0.35
CA GLN A 851 15.57 3.18 -0.06
C GLN A 851 15.76 2.06 0.98
N CYS A 852 15.14 2.18 2.16
CA CYS A 852 15.07 1.10 3.15
C CYS A 852 14.00 0.09 2.73
N LYS A 853 14.42 -1.12 2.44
CA LYS A 853 13.60 -2.19 1.89
C LYS A 853 13.62 -3.41 2.79
N ASP A 854 12.48 -4.06 2.97
CA ASP A 854 12.44 -5.40 3.55
C ASP A 854 12.87 -6.44 2.50
N ARG A 855 13.69 -7.38 2.93
CA ARG A 855 14.24 -8.49 2.14
C ARG A 855 13.62 -9.84 2.49
N HIS A 856 12.74 -9.89 3.49
CA HIS A 856 12.06 -11.13 3.88
C HIS A 856 10.89 -11.43 2.93
N CYS A 857 10.87 -12.65 2.38
CA CYS A 857 9.79 -13.13 1.51
C CYS A 857 9.81 -14.66 1.38
N GLY A 858 8.75 -15.21 0.80
CA GLY A 858 8.60 -16.65 0.60
C GLY A 858 7.85 -17.37 1.73
N GLY A 859 7.72 -18.70 1.61
CA GLY A 859 7.08 -19.57 2.60
C GLY A 859 6.02 -20.52 2.03
N GLU A 860 5.37 -21.28 2.91
CA GLU A 860 4.22 -22.10 2.54
C GLU A 860 2.94 -21.28 2.63
N LEU A 861 2.16 -21.30 1.55
CA LEU A 861 0.91 -20.53 1.41
C LEU A 861 -0.30 -21.40 1.77
N GLY A 862 -1.35 -20.76 2.31
CA GLY A 862 -2.53 -21.45 2.85
C GLY A 862 -3.38 -22.25 1.84
N ASP A 863 -4.27 -23.08 2.38
CA ASP A 863 -4.99 -24.15 1.66
C ASP A 863 -6.08 -23.71 0.67
N PHE A 864 -6.65 -22.50 0.82
CA PHE A 864 -7.89 -22.09 0.13
C PHE A 864 -7.71 -20.85 -0.73
N THR A 865 -7.28 -19.74 -0.16
CA THR A 865 -7.06 -18.46 -0.87
C THR A 865 -5.88 -17.76 -0.25
N GLY A 866 -5.14 -16.99 -1.06
CA GLY A 866 -4.07 -16.14 -0.55
C GLY A 866 -3.47 -15.27 -1.64
N TYR A 867 -2.37 -14.62 -1.31
CA TYR A 867 -1.65 -13.71 -2.19
C TYR A 867 -0.17 -14.08 -2.22
N ILE A 868 0.43 -13.89 -3.39
CA ILE A 868 1.87 -13.96 -3.62
C ILE A 868 2.31 -12.54 -3.88
N GLU A 869 3.15 -11.97 -3.04
CA GLU A 869 3.56 -10.58 -3.15
C GLU A 869 5.08 -10.43 -3.14
N SER A 870 5.58 -9.57 -4.02
CA SER A 870 6.98 -9.13 -3.94
C SER A 870 7.20 -8.30 -2.67
N PRO A 871 8.42 -8.34 -2.07
CA PRO A 871 8.70 -7.54 -0.88
C PRO A 871 8.42 -6.05 -1.12
N ASN A 872 7.86 -5.36 -0.12
CA ASN A 872 7.53 -3.93 -0.13
C ASN A 872 6.42 -3.49 -1.09
N TYR A 873 5.69 -4.39 -1.76
CA TYR A 873 4.58 -4.03 -2.67
C TYR A 873 3.52 -3.18 -1.93
N PRO A 874 3.03 -2.05 -2.48
CA PRO A 874 3.17 -1.57 -3.88
C PRO A 874 4.42 -0.70 -4.16
N GLY A 875 5.40 -0.69 -3.27
CA GLY A 875 6.70 -0.03 -3.43
C GLY A 875 7.76 -0.92 -4.10
N ASN A 876 8.98 -0.39 -4.22
CA ASN A 876 10.05 -1.07 -4.92
C ASN A 876 10.59 -2.28 -4.14
N TYR A 877 10.64 -3.45 -4.77
CA TYR A 877 11.27 -4.63 -4.17
C TYR A 877 12.80 -4.45 -4.05
N PRO A 878 13.52 -5.25 -3.24
CA PRO A 878 14.97 -5.12 -3.07
C PRO A 878 15.79 -5.79 -4.19
N ALA A 879 17.02 -5.29 -4.37
CA ALA A 879 17.99 -5.89 -5.29
C ALA A 879 18.59 -7.18 -4.69
N ASN A 880 18.94 -8.13 -5.56
CA ASN A 880 19.52 -9.44 -5.21
C ASN A 880 18.69 -10.24 -4.19
N VAL A 881 17.36 -10.26 -4.36
CA VAL A 881 16.47 -11.06 -3.53
C VAL A 881 16.00 -12.30 -4.27
N GLU A 882 15.86 -13.39 -3.51
CA GLU A 882 15.26 -14.63 -4.01
C GLU A 882 14.13 -15.05 -3.07
N CYS A 883 12.91 -15.02 -3.59
CA CYS A 883 11.70 -15.37 -2.86
C CYS A 883 11.15 -16.69 -3.40
N THR A 884 10.85 -17.64 -2.53
CA THR A 884 10.27 -18.93 -2.92
C THR A 884 8.98 -19.20 -2.16
N TRP A 885 7.89 -19.44 -2.88
CA TRP A 885 6.60 -19.83 -2.30
C TRP A 885 6.15 -21.22 -2.75
N ILE A 886 5.43 -21.90 -1.88
CA ILE A 886 4.87 -23.23 -2.17
C ILE A 886 3.38 -23.23 -1.82
N ILE A 887 2.54 -23.50 -2.83
CA ILE A 887 1.10 -23.70 -2.64
C ILE A 887 0.84 -25.20 -2.61
N ASN A 888 0.37 -25.70 -1.46
CA ASN A 888 0.07 -27.12 -1.26
C ASN A 888 -1.42 -27.31 -0.88
N PRO A 889 -2.31 -27.41 -1.87
CA PRO A 889 -3.74 -27.52 -1.61
C PRO A 889 -4.12 -28.88 -1.02
N PRO A 890 -5.23 -28.97 -0.26
CA PRO A 890 -5.80 -30.21 0.22
C PRO A 890 -6.15 -31.19 -0.91
N ALA A 891 -6.31 -32.47 -0.59
CA ALA A 891 -6.72 -33.48 -1.55
C ALA A 891 -8.05 -33.11 -2.25
N LYS A 892 -8.16 -33.46 -3.54
CA LYS A 892 -9.28 -33.09 -4.45
C LYS A 892 -9.42 -31.61 -4.80
N ARG A 893 -8.39 -30.79 -4.56
CA ARG A 893 -8.38 -29.41 -5.02
C ARG A 893 -7.35 -29.12 -6.11
N ARG A 894 -7.67 -28.13 -6.92
CA ARG A 894 -6.84 -27.55 -7.99
C ARG A 894 -6.58 -26.07 -7.68
N ILE A 895 -5.60 -25.48 -8.36
CA ILE A 895 -5.14 -24.10 -8.09
C ILE A 895 -5.49 -23.24 -9.31
N LEU A 896 -6.13 -22.10 -9.08
CA LEU A 896 -6.36 -21.03 -10.04
C LEU A 896 -5.52 -19.82 -9.62
N ILE A 897 -4.79 -19.26 -10.56
CA ILE A 897 -4.02 -18.03 -10.39
C ILE A 897 -4.62 -16.95 -11.28
N VAL A 898 -4.75 -15.75 -10.71
CA VAL A 898 -5.11 -14.55 -11.46
C VAL A 898 -4.00 -13.55 -11.27
N VAL A 899 -3.33 -13.20 -12.37
CA VAL A 899 -2.28 -12.20 -12.42
C VAL A 899 -2.93 -10.89 -12.87
N PRO A 900 -3.13 -9.90 -11.98
CA PRO A 900 -3.76 -8.64 -12.34
C PRO A 900 -2.82 -7.74 -13.15
N GLU A 901 -1.66 -7.43 -12.55
CA GLU A 901 -0.58 -6.64 -13.14
C GLU A 901 0.74 -7.05 -12.48
N ILE A 902 1.82 -7.01 -13.26
CA ILE A 902 3.19 -7.29 -12.80
C ILE A 902 4.07 -6.16 -13.30
N PHE A 903 4.83 -5.51 -12.41
CA PHE A 903 5.78 -4.46 -12.75
C PHE A 903 7.22 -4.94 -12.51
N LEU A 904 7.84 -5.45 -13.57
CA LEU A 904 9.26 -5.81 -13.61
C LEU A 904 9.98 -4.90 -14.64
N PRO A 905 11.18 -4.37 -14.33
CA PRO A 905 12.01 -3.62 -15.26
C PRO A 905 12.18 -4.40 -16.57
N ILE A 906 12.10 -3.69 -17.69
CA ILE A 906 12.34 -4.26 -19.01
C ILE A 906 13.85 -4.16 -19.25
N GLU A 907 14.54 -5.30 -19.25
CA GLU A 907 15.98 -5.40 -19.57
C GLU A 907 16.19 -6.39 -20.72
N ASP A 908 17.22 -6.15 -21.54
CA ASP A 908 17.55 -6.97 -22.72
C ASP A 908 17.97 -8.41 -22.34
N GLU A 909 18.66 -8.55 -21.20
CA GLU A 909 18.89 -9.83 -20.54
C GLU A 909 17.93 -9.93 -19.35
N CYS A 910 17.11 -10.98 -19.34
CA CYS A 910 16.07 -11.28 -18.35
C CYS A 910 16.65 -11.35 -16.92
N GLY A 911 16.90 -10.20 -16.30
CA GLY A 911 17.52 -10.04 -14.98
C GLY A 911 16.54 -10.36 -13.86
N ASP A 912 15.45 -9.59 -13.79
CA ASP A 912 14.35 -9.79 -12.84
C ASP A 912 13.30 -10.72 -13.42
N TYR A 913 12.99 -11.85 -12.76
CA TYR A 913 12.01 -12.80 -13.28
C TYR A 913 11.15 -13.45 -12.20
N LEU A 914 9.92 -13.78 -12.58
CA LEU A 914 8.96 -14.57 -11.80
C LEU A 914 8.62 -15.85 -12.56
N VAL A 915 8.80 -16.99 -11.91
CA VAL A 915 8.53 -18.30 -12.51
C VAL A 915 7.66 -19.17 -11.60
N MET A 916 6.72 -19.89 -12.20
CA MET A 916 5.80 -20.80 -11.53
C MET A 916 5.90 -22.19 -12.17
N ARG A 917 6.33 -23.18 -11.39
CA ARG A 917 6.58 -24.56 -11.86
C ARG A 917 5.97 -25.60 -10.93
N LYS A 918 5.97 -26.87 -11.37
CA LYS A 918 5.52 -28.00 -10.55
C LYS A 918 6.44 -28.26 -9.34
N SER A 919 7.74 -28.05 -9.50
CA SER A 919 8.75 -28.27 -8.46
C SER A 919 9.93 -27.31 -8.64
N SER A 920 10.88 -27.34 -7.70
CA SER A 920 12.11 -26.56 -7.75
C SER A 920 13.09 -26.98 -8.86
N LEU A 921 12.79 -28.06 -9.60
CA LEU A 921 13.65 -28.53 -10.67
C LEU A 921 13.48 -27.64 -11.91
N VAL A 922 14.61 -27.27 -12.53
CA VAL A 922 14.65 -26.39 -13.72
C VAL A 922 13.92 -27.00 -14.92
N ASN A 923 13.94 -28.33 -15.05
CA ASN A 923 13.26 -29.07 -16.12
C ASN A 923 11.80 -29.44 -15.78
N SER A 924 11.27 -28.97 -14.65
CA SER A 924 9.88 -29.25 -14.28
C SER A 924 8.91 -28.46 -15.13
N VAL A 925 7.67 -28.95 -15.23
CA VAL A 925 6.64 -28.30 -16.05
C VAL A 925 6.40 -26.87 -15.57
N THR A 926 6.77 -25.89 -16.40
CA THR A 926 6.47 -24.48 -16.21
C THR A 926 5.00 -24.22 -16.50
N THR A 927 4.32 -23.56 -15.56
CA THR A 927 2.94 -23.11 -15.70
C THR A 927 2.88 -21.66 -16.16
N TYR A 928 3.78 -20.81 -15.64
CA TYR A 928 3.87 -19.39 -15.98
C TYR A 928 5.30 -18.88 -15.75
N GLU A 929 5.76 -17.96 -16.59
CA GLU A 929 7.09 -17.33 -16.51
C GLU A 929 7.00 -15.93 -17.14
N THR A 930 7.61 -14.94 -16.48
CA THR A 930 7.70 -13.56 -16.99
C THR A 930 8.94 -12.86 -16.44
N CYS A 931 9.50 -11.96 -17.23
CA CYS A 931 10.57 -11.02 -16.80
C CYS A 931 10.40 -9.61 -17.36
N GLN A 932 9.17 -9.24 -17.70
CA GLN A 932 8.84 -7.90 -18.14
C GLN A 932 7.53 -7.44 -17.51
N THR A 933 7.31 -6.13 -17.54
CA THR A 933 6.05 -5.54 -17.08
C THR A 933 4.87 -6.04 -17.92
N TYR A 934 3.81 -6.48 -17.25
CA TYR A 934 2.57 -6.95 -17.87
C TYR A 934 1.38 -6.28 -17.18
N GLU A 935 0.72 -5.36 -17.89
CA GLU A 935 -0.39 -4.55 -17.35
C GLU A 935 -1.78 -5.14 -17.66
N ARG A 936 -1.84 -6.19 -18.50
CA ARG A 936 -3.09 -6.86 -18.85
C ARG A 936 -3.35 -8.03 -17.88
N PRO A 937 -4.54 -8.17 -17.30
CA PRO A 937 -4.80 -9.26 -16.39
C PRO A 937 -4.92 -10.59 -17.14
N ILE A 938 -4.33 -11.65 -16.59
CA ILE A 938 -4.42 -13.03 -17.11
C ILE A 938 -4.79 -13.99 -15.98
N ALA A 939 -5.68 -14.94 -16.26
CA ALA A 939 -5.98 -16.03 -15.34
C ALA A 939 -5.59 -17.37 -15.97
N PHE A 940 -5.15 -18.33 -15.14
CA PHE A 940 -4.84 -19.68 -15.59
C PHE A 940 -4.94 -20.70 -14.46
N THR A 941 -5.32 -21.92 -14.80
CA THR A 941 -5.34 -23.07 -13.89
C THR A 941 -3.98 -23.75 -13.86
N SER A 942 -3.49 -24.09 -12.68
CA SER A 942 -2.24 -24.85 -12.53
C SER A 942 -2.36 -26.24 -13.16
N ARG A 943 -1.36 -26.61 -13.97
CA ARG A 943 -1.24 -27.97 -14.53
C ARG A 943 -0.93 -29.02 -13.47
N SER A 944 -0.46 -28.60 -12.30
CA SER A 944 -0.03 -29.46 -11.19
C SER A 944 -0.87 -29.25 -9.94
N LYS A 945 -1.03 -30.31 -9.13
CA LYS A 945 -1.72 -30.23 -7.82
C LYS A 945 -0.92 -29.45 -6.76
N ARG A 946 0.36 -29.21 -7.00
CA ARG A 946 1.24 -28.39 -6.17
C ARG A 946 1.95 -27.41 -7.07
N LEU A 947 2.13 -26.18 -6.59
CA LEU A 947 2.82 -25.13 -7.33
C LEU A 947 3.99 -24.60 -6.52
N TRP A 948 5.13 -24.51 -7.18
CA TRP A 948 6.36 -23.91 -6.68
C TRP A 948 6.59 -22.61 -7.45
N ILE A 949 6.78 -21.51 -6.73
CA ILE A 949 6.88 -20.17 -7.29
C ILE A 949 8.20 -19.57 -6.84
N GLN A 950 8.95 -18.98 -7.75
CA GLN A 950 10.22 -18.32 -7.48
C GLN A 950 10.23 -16.94 -8.13
N PHE A 951 10.59 -15.95 -7.35
CA PHE A 951 10.91 -14.60 -7.81
C PHE A 951 12.39 -14.32 -7.52
N LYS A 952 13.11 -13.82 -8.51
CA LYS A 952 14.52 -13.44 -8.36
C LYS A 952 14.76 -12.08 -8.98
N SER A 953 15.47 -11.21 -8.24
CA SER A 953 15.92 -9.90 -8.72
C SER A 953 17.43 -9.82 -8.93
N ASN A 954 17.85 -8.91 -9.81
CA ASN A 954 19.24 -8.61 -10.16
C ASN A 954 19.85 -7.51 -9.24
N GLU A 955 21.00 -6.96 -9.63
CA GLU A 955 21.71 -5.89 -8.90
C GLU A 955 21.13 -4.48 -9.15
N GLY A 956 20.17 -4.34 -10.08
CA GLY A 956 19.63 -3.07 -10.56
C GLY A 956 18.50 -2.47 -9.69
N ASN A 957 18.20 -1.19 -9.94
CA ASN A 957 17.11 -0.48 -9.25
C ASN A 957 15.75 -1.06 -9.64
N SER A 958 15.06 -1.58 -8.63
CA SER A 958 13.87 -2.42 -8.72
C SER A 958 12.56 -1.69 -9.02
N GLY A 959 11.60 -2.39 -9.63
CA GLY A 959 10.24 -1.90 -9.93
C GLY A 959 9.23 -2.09 -8.79
N LYS A 960 7.96 -1.69 -9.02
CA LYS A 960 6.86 -1.80 -8.04
C LYS A 960 6.49 -3.24 -7.66
N GLY A 961 6.91 -4.22 -8.48
CA GLY A 961 6.67 -5.63 -8.23
C GLY A 961 5.23 -6.05 -8.52
N PHE A 962 4.70 -6.95 -7.71
CA PHE A 962 3.42 -7.59 -7.97
C PHE A 962 2.72 -8.07 -6.70
N GLN A 963 1.40 -8.18 -6.77
CA GLN A 963 0.57 -8.91 -5.81
C GLN A 963 -0.40 -9.81 -6.59
N VAL A 964 -0.11 -11.10 -6.60
CA VAL A 964 -0.82 -12.12 -7.38
C VAL A 964 -1.69 -12.97 -6.45
N PRO A 965 -3.02 -12.84 -6.52
CA PRO A 965 -3.93 -13.72 -5.79
C PRO A 965 -4.00 -15.13 -6.37
N TYR A 966 -4.26 -16.09 -5.50
CA TYR A 966 -4.60 -17.46 -5.86
C TYR A 966 -5.83 -17.96 -5.09
N VAL A 967 -6.54 -18.89 -5.70
CA VAL A 967 -7.65 -19.64 -5.07
C VAL A 967 -7.53 -21.11 -5.39
N THR A 968 -7.92 -21.96 -4.46
CA THR A 968 -8.05 -23.40 -4.66
C THR A 968 -9.52 -23.78 -4.76
N TYR A 969 -9.84 -24.60 -5.76
CA TYR A 969 -11.20 -24.98 -6.10
C TYR A 969 -11.33 -26.50 -6.19
N ASP A 970 -12.55 -27.01 -6.11
CA ASP A 970 -12.82 -28.45 -6.20
C ASP A 970 -12.52 -28.97 -7.63
N GLU A 971 -11.81 -30.09 -7.72
CA GLU A 971 -11.45 -30.72 -9.00
C GLU A 971 -12.69 -31.01 -9.89
N ASP A 972 -13.85 -31.23 -9.27
CA ASP A 972 -15.13 -31.45 -9.98
C ASP A 972 -15.60 -30.23 -10.81
N TYR A 973 -15.10 -29.02 -10.52
CA TYR A 973 -15.44 -27.78 -11.24
C TYR A 973 -14.43 -27.40 -12.32
N GLN A 974 -13.45 -28.25 -12.61
CA GLN A 974 -12.37 -27.94 -13.55
C GLN A 974 -12.88 -27.54 -14.94
N GLU A 975 -13.88 -28.23 -15.47
CA GLU A 975 -14.42 -27.96 -16.81
C GLU A 975 -15.06 -26.56 -16.91
N LEU A 976 -15.84 -26.17 -15.90
CA LEU A 976 -16.44 -24.83 -15.84
C LEU A 976 -15.36 -23.74 -15.76
N ILE A 977 -14.33 -23.95 -14.94
CA ILE A 977 -13.29 -22.95 -14.73
C ILE A 977 -12.41 -22.80 -15.98
N GLU A 978 -12.06 -23.90 -16.64
CA GLU A 978 -11.34 -23.84 -17.92
C GLU A 978 -12.18 -23.14 -19.02
N ASP A 979 -13.50 -23.37 -19.07
CA ASP A 979 -14.40 -22.71 -20.03
C ASP A 979 -14.59 -21.21 -19.75
N ILE A 980 -14.42 -20.75 -18.50
CA ILE A 980 -14.43 -19.32 -18.14
C ILE A 980 -13.08 -18.69 -18.48
N VAL A 981 -11.98 -19.30 -18.06
CA VAL A 981 -10.63 -18.73 -18.11
C VAL A 981 -10.03 -18.72 -19.53
N ARG A 982 -10.47 -19.63 -20.41
CA ARG A 982 -10.04 -19.67 -21.83
C ARG A 982 -10.91 -18.83 -22.76
N ASP A 983 -12.06 -18.34 -22.31
CA ASP A 983 -12.96 -17.54 -23.14
C ASP A 983 -12.40 -16.13 -23.32
N GLY A 984 -12.00 -15.79 -24.54
CA GLY A 984 -11.40 -14.50 -24.87
C GLY A 984 -12.26 -13.30 -24.48
N ARG A 985 -13.59 -13.47 -24.32
CA ARG A 985 -14.49 -12.39 -23.85
C ARG A 985 -14.19 -11.92 -22.42
N LEU A 986 -13.55 -12.76 -21.59
CA LEU A 986 -13.09 -12.35 -20.25
C LEU A 986 -12.02 -11.25 -20.32
N TYR A 987 -11.20 -11.27 -21.37
CA TYR A 987 -10.07 -10.34 -21.53
C TYR A 987 -10.31 -9.28 -22.62
N ALA A 988 -11.32 -9.44 -23.48
CA ALA A 988 -11.56 -8.55 -24.63
C ALA A 988 -12.12 -7.17 -24.26
N SER A 989 -12.84 -7.04 -23.14
CA SER A 989 -13.43 -5.78 -22.70
C SER A 989 -12.60 -5.16 -21.57
N GLU A 990 -12.28 -3.87 -21.68
CA GLU A 990 -11.61 -3.09 -20.62
C GLU A 990 -12.38 -3.21 -19.30
N ASN A 991 -13.72 -3.18 -19.36
CA ASN A 991 -14.61 -3.37 -18.21
C ASN A 991 -14.48 -4.74 -17.52
N HIS A 992 -14.15 -5.82 -18.26
CA HIS A 992 -13.91 -7.13 -17.66
C HIS A 992 -12.50 -7.23 -17.07
N GLN A 993 -11.52 -6.55 -17.66
CA GLN A 993 -10.16 -6.49 -17.13
C GLN A 993 -10.12 -5.76 -15.78
N GLU A 994 -10.88 -4.68 -15.62
CA GLU A 994 -10.98 -3.93 -14.35
C GLU A 994 -11.56 -4.78 -13.21
N ILE A 995 -12.39 -5.79 -13.50
CA ILE A 995 -12.89 -6.76 -12.49
C ILE A 995 -11.76 -7.63 -11.94
N LEU A 996 -10.81 -8.00 -12.80
CA LEU A 996 -9.64 -8.81 -12.41
C LEU A 996 -8.59 -7.97 -11.67
N LYS A 997 -8.67 -6.65 -11.76
CA LYS A 997 -7.83 -5.69 -11.00
C LYS A 997 -8.49 -5.24 -9.68
N ASP A 998 -9.82 -5.15 -9.61
CA ASP A 998 -10.55 -4.79 -8.40
C ASP A 998 -10.59 -5.96 -7.39
N LYS A 999 -9.97 -5.76 -6.22
CA LYS A 999 -9.89 -6.78 -5.15
C LYS A 999 -11.25 -7.25 -4.64
N LYS A 1000 -12.31 -6.42 -4.69
CA LYS A 1000 -13.67 -6.72 -4.21
C LYS A 1000 -14.38 -7.65 -5.19
N LEU A 1001 -14.32 -7.26 -6.46
CA LEU A 1001 -14.97 -7.98 -7.55
C LEU A 1001 -14.26 -9.30 -7.80
N MET A 1002 -12.94 -9.31 -7.69
CA MET A 1002 -12.14 -10.53 -7.75
C MET A 1002 -12.44 -11.47 -6.57
N LYS A 1003 -12.62 -10.97 -5.34
CA LYS A 1003 -13.04 -11.81 -4.19
C LYS A 1003 -14.43 -12.42 -4.42
N ALA A 1004 -15.37 -11.65 -4.94
CA ALA A 1004 -16.70 -12.15 -5.28
C ALA A 1004 -16.65 -13.16 -6.45
N LEU A 1005 -15.79 -12.93 -7.45
CA LEU A 1005 -15.52 -13.88 -8.53
C LEU A 1005 -14.93 -15.18 -7.98
N PHE A 1006 -13.96 -15.11 -7.07
CA PHE A 1006 -13.40 -16.29 -6.42
C PHE A 1006 -14.39 -17.05 -5.57
N ASP A 1007 -15.34 -16.37 -4.91
CA ASP A 1007 -16.41 -17.05 -4.19
C ASP A 1007 -17.31 -17.86 -5.15
N VAL A 1008 -17.66 -17.29 -6.30
CA VAL A 1008 -18.42 -17.98 -7.35
C VAL A 1008 -17.62 -19.12 -7.99
N LEU A 1009 -16.33 -18.93 -8.25
CA LEU A 1009 -15.48 -19.95 -8.86
C LEU A 1009 -15.17 -21.09 -7.88
N ALA A 1010 -15.02 -20.80 -6.59
CA ALA A 1010 -14.83 -21.81 -5.56
C ALA A 1010 -16.13 -22.60 -5.29
N HIS A 1011 -17.29 -21.93 -5.37
CA HIS A 1011 -18.60 -22.53 -5.16
C HIS A 1011 -19.62 -22.00 -6.19
N PRO A 1012 -19.83 -22.69 -7.33
CA PRO A 1012 -20.71 -22.21 -8.41
C PRO A 1012 -22.16 -21.92 -7.99
N GLN A 1013 -22.63 -22.54 -6.89
CA GLN A 1013 -23.96 -22.29 -6.30
C GLN A 1013 -24.10 -20.86 -5.75
N ASN A 1014 -23.00 -20.24 -5.31
CA ASN A 1014 -23.00 -18.88 -4.77
C ASN A 1014 -23.29 -17.83 -5.84
N PHE A 1015 -23.22 -18.18 -7.13
CA PHE A 1015 -23.64 -17.32 -8.23
C PHE A 1015 -25.05 -16.72 -8.02
N PHE A 1016 -25.97 -17.48 -7.43
CA PHE A 1016 -27.33 -17.00 -7.17
C PHE A 1016 -27.39 -15.91 -6.08
N ASN A 1017 -26.45 -15.90 -5.14
CA ASN A 1017 -26.33 -14.86 -4.12
C ASN A 1017 -25.94 -13.51 -4.74
N TYR A 1018 -25.23 -13.53 -5.87
CA TYR A 1018 -24.76 -12.33 -6.58
C TYR A 1018 -25.71 -11.87 -7.70
N THR A 1019 -26.75 -12.65 -8.03
CA THR A 1019 -27.77 -12.28 -9.02
C THR A 1019 -29.08 -11.78 -8.41
N ALA A 1020 -29.20 -11.79 -7.07
CA ALA A 1020 -30.33 -11.23 -6.34
C ALA A 1020 -30.37 -9.69 -6.44
N GLN A 1021 -31.54 -9.11 -6.22
CA GLN A 1021 -31.84 -7.70 -6.54
C GLN A 1021 -30.99 -6.68 -5.75
N GLU A 1022 -30.42 -7.08 -4.61
CA GLU A 1022 -29.54 -6.26 -3.75
C GLU A 1022 -28.04 -6.34 -4.12
N SER A 1023 -27.61 -7.29 -4.96
CA SER A 1023 -26.20 -7.52 -5.32
C SER A 1023 -25.85 -7.20 -6.78
N ARG A 1024 -26.86 -6.81 -7.58
CA ARG A 1024 -26.73 -6.44 -9.01
C ARG A 1024 -25.88 -5.20 -9.27
N GLU A 1025 -25.54 -4.43 -8.23
CA GLU A 1025 -24.73 -3.22 -8.32
C GLU A 1025 -23.22 -3.50 -8.27
N MET A 1026 -22.78 -4.73 -7.96
CA MET A 1026 -21.34 -5.02 -7.83
C MET A 1026 -20.64 -5.33 -9.16
N PHE A 1027 -21.28 -6.06 -10.08
CA PHE A 1027 -20.65 -6.43 -11.36
C PHE A 1027 -21.34 -5.76 -12.56
N PRO A 1028 -20.58 -5.38 -13.61
CA PRO A 1028 -21.15 -4.93 -14.88
C PRO A 1028 -22.18 -5.94 -15.43
N LYS A 1029 -23.25 -5.43 -16.05
CA LYS A 1029 -24.33 -6.27 -16.61
C LYS A 1029 -23.82 -7.23 -17.69
N SER A 1030 -22.83 -6.78 -18.47
CA SER A 1030 -22.09 -7.57 -19.46
C SER A 1030 -21.40 -8.78 -18.82
N PHE A 1031 -20.70 -8.57 -17.71
CA PHE A 1031 -19.98 -9.61 -16.97
C PHE A 1031 -20.92 -10.64 -16.32
N ILE A 1032 -22.01 -10.17 -15.69
CA ILE A 1032 -23.03 -11.08 -15.14
C ILE A 1032 -23.65 -11.94 -16.24
N ARG A 1033 -23.94 -11.36 -17.41
CA ARG A 1033 -24.49 -12.11 -18.55
C ARG A 1033 -23.52 -13.17 -19.06
N PHE A 1034 -22.23 -12.86 -19.11
CA PHE A 1034 -21.16 -13.80 -19.44
C PHE A 1034 -21.11 -14.97 -18.44
N LEU A 1035 -20.95 -14.69 -17.15
CA LEU A 1035 -20.90 -15.73 -16.10
C LEU A 1035 -22.19 -16.56 -16.05
N ARG A 1036 -23.35 -15.92 -16.21
CA ARG A 1036 -24.65 -16.60 -16.21
C ARG A 1036 -24.75 -17.65 -17.31
N SER A 1037 -24.27 -17.34 -18.51
CA SER A 1037 -24.27 -18.27 -19.65
C SER A 1037 -23.45 -19.53 -19.34
N LYS A 1038 -22.28 -19.35 -18.71
CA LYS A 1038 -21.33 -20.42 -18.36
C LYS A 1038 -21.83 -21.27 -17.19
N VAL A 1039 -22.18 -20.62 -16.07
CA VAL A 1039 -22.62 -21.29 -14.84
C VAL A 1039 -23.94 -22.04 -15.05
N LEU A 1040 -24.92 -21.46 -15.75
CA LEU A 1040 -26.19 -22.14 -16.01
C LEU A 1040 -26.06 -23.34 -16.94
N ARG A 1041 -25.12 -23.28 -17.91
CA ARG A 1041 -24.81 -24.42 -18.79
C ARG A 1041 -24.20 -25.57 -18.00
N PHE A 1042 -23.35 -25.28 -17.01
CA PHE A 1042 -22.75 -26.31 -16.16
C PHE A 1042 -23.73 -26.89 -15.13
N LEU A 1043 -24.58 -26.05 -14.53
CA LEU A 1043 -25.55 -26.48 -13.50
C LEU A 1043 -26.80 -27.19 -14.07
N ARG A 1044 -27.04 -27.12 -15.38
CA ARG A 1044 -28.07 -27.88 -16.07
C ARG A 1044 -27.40 -28.94 -16.96
N PRO A 1045 -27.36 -30.21 -16.51
CA PRO A 1045 -26.75 -31.29 -17.28
C PRO A 1045 -27.46 -31.55 -18.61
#